data_AF-A0A924RZQ6-F1
#
_entry.id   AF-A0A924RZQ6-F1
#
_cell.length_a   1.000
_cell.length_b   1.000
_cell.length_c   1.000
_cell.angle_alpha   90.00
_cell.angle_beta   90.00
_cell.angle_gamma   90.00
#
_symmetry.space_group_name_H-M   'P 1'
#
loop_
_entity.id
_entity.type
_entity.pdbx_description
1 polymer ?
#
loop_
_entity_poly.entity_id
_entity_poly.type
_entity_poly.pdbx_seq_one_letter_code
_entity_poly.pdbx_strand_id
1 'polypeptide(L)'
;MADNVLQDVRYAAAPGGKVDITLQFANPVGEVQAFTTDSPPRIAIDLPNTSNALTQRRVVIGSGATSAVSAAEAGGRTRVVVDLLRPAGYTTRSSGNLLVLTVDSGASVKTGSAMVQTADPAKRAPSAVSLANIDFRRGDNGAGRIILRFDGSGAAPDMRNDGKQVVIDVSNAQLPENLRRRLDVTDFATPVTSIEPRNNAGGARLVINTNGGYDSMAYQTGNEYVVEISPKREAVASRGGASTTNAAIGGSGGRYVGKPVTFNFQDVPVRTVLQLIAEESNLNIVVADTVSGSVTLRLINVPWDQALEILLRAKGLDQRRDGNVVWVAPQAELSAYELAQNTARINLENSGELVVEYIPINYGSATELVTILTSGGQGGGGAGGGGGAGQNRGFLSSRGSVSADVRTNTLLISDTRKKIDEIKRMLEVLDRPVDQVLIEARVVIADETFARDLGARFGFQDVNNPSNSSDKTTTKGFDINLGVTGGGVFNLGILSPSSNLDLELSALQTEGRGEVVSNPRVITTNQREATITQGDEIGYTTPQAAGAGQALATPAFKEALLELKVTPTITTDGRVFMNINIKKDDIKGFTLGVPSLTKRSITTGVMVDSGDTVVIGGVYEFRNREDVSKLPWLGDVPVLGNLIKKRGKTHSKAELLVFVTPRVLQVAKR
;
A
#
# COMPACT_ATOMS: atom_id res chain seq x y z
N MET A 1 20.50 -12.17 -50.40
CA MET A 1 21.79 -11.45 -50.39
C MET A 1 21.48 -10.03 -49.96
N ALA A 2 22.30 -9.40 -49.12
CA ALA A 2 22.06 -8.01 -48.71
C ALA A 2 22.32 -7.07 -49.90
N ASP A 3 21.46 -6.07 -50.10
CA ASP A 3 21.55 -5.11 -51.22
C ASP A 3 22.52 -3.94 -50.90
N ASN A 4 22.88 -3.77 -49.62
CA ASN A 4 23.80 -2.73 -49.18
C ASN A 4 24.74 -3.23 -48.07
N VAL A 5 25.85 -2.54 -47.87
CA VAL A 5 26.88 -2.88 -46.88
C VAL A 5 27.28 -1.64 -46.11
N LEU A 6 27.20 -1.69 -44.77
CA LEU A 6 27.74 -0.67 -43.87
C LEU A 6 29.27 -0.83 -43.79
N GLN A 7 30.01 0.15 -44.31
CA GLN A 7 31.46 0.09 -44.49
C GLN A 7 32.24 0.80 -43.38
N ASP A 8 31.76 1.95 -42.90
CA ASP A 8 32.50 2.79 -41.95
C ASP A 8 31.57 3.57 -41.01
N VAL A 9 32.07 3.89 -39.80
CA VAL A 9 31.42 4.77 -38.82
C VAL A 9 32.42 5.81 -38.34
N ARG A 10 32.12 7.08 -38.59
CA ARG A 10 32.91 8.23 -38.14
C ARG A 10 32.10 9.11 -37.22
N TYR A 11 32.77 9.88 -36.37
CA TYR A 11 32.10 10.88 -35.54
C TYR A 11 32.88 12.19 -35.51
N ALA A 12 32.17 13.30 -35.31
CA ALA A 12 32.73 14.62 -35.08
C ALA A 12 31.93 15.35 -34.01
N ALA A 13 32.62 16.09 -33.13
CA ALA A 13 31.95 17.00 -32.21
C ALA A 13 31.55 18.28 -32.95
N ALA A 14 30.28 18.69 -32.80
CA ALA A 14 29.73 19.90 -33.38
C ALA A 14 29.48 20.98 -32.30
N PRO A 15 29.35 22.27 -32.68
CA PRO A 15 29.09 23.35 -31.73
C PRO A 15 27.81 23.10 -30.90
N GLY A 16 27.81 23.56 -29.64
CA GLY A 16 26.68 23.38 -28.72
C GLY A 16 26.62 22.01 -28.04
N GLY A 17 27.72 21.25 -28.06
CA GLY A 17 27.82 19.93 -27.41
C GLY A 17 27.11 18.81 -28.17
N LYS A 18 26.81 19.05 -29.46
CA LYS A 18 26.23 18.04 -30.37
C LYS A 18 27.30 17.10 -30.90
N VAL A 19 26.90 15.92 -31.31
CA VAL A 19 27.79 14.92 -31.93
C VAL A 19 27.19 14.45 -33.24
N ASP A 20 27.92 14.61 -34.32
CA ASP A 20 27.57 14.10 -35.64
C ASP A 20 28.22 12.73 -35.84
N ILE A 21 27.41 11.70 -36.03
CA ILE A 21 27.83 10.33 -36.32
C ILE A 21 27.50 10.06 -37.79
N THR A 22 28.53 9.79 -38.60
CA THR A 22 28.39 9.53 -40.03
C THR A 22 28.60 8.04 -40.31
N LEU A 23 27.57 7.39 -40.85
CA LEU A 23 27.59 6.00 -41.29
C LEU A 23 27.77 5.97 -42.82
N GLN A 24 28.78 5.25 -43.30
CA GLN A 24 29.09 5.15 -44.74
C GLN A 24 28.70 3.78 -45.29
N PHE A 25 28.03 3.78 -46.43
CA PHE A 25 27.49 2.59 -47.09
C PHE A 25 28.06 2.40 -48.50
N ALA A 26 27.98 1.17 -49.00
CA ALA A 26 28.39 0.84 -50.37
C ALA A 26 27.46 1.47 -51.43
N ASN A 27 26.15 1.48 -51.17
CA ASN A 27 25.11 2.03 -52.04
C ASN A 27 24.31 3.12 -51.32
N PRO A 28 23.56 3.98 -52.03
CA PRO A 28 22.70 4.99 -51.41
C PRO A 28 21.75 4.40 -50.37
N VAL A 29 21.64 5.08 -49.23
CA VAL A 29 20.83 4.63 -48.09
C VAL A 29 19.38 5.06 -48.33
N GLY A 30 18.46 4.09 -48.29
CA GLY A 30 17.03 4.36 -48.35
C GLY A 30 16.49 4.97 -47.05
N GLU A 31 15.16 4.95 -46.89
CA GLU A 31 14.52 5.44 -45.67
C GLU A 31 14.91 4.58 -44.46
N VAL A 32 15.37 5.20 -43.38
CA VAL A 32 15.86 4.53 -42.17
C VAL A 32 14.92 4.72 -41.00
N GLN A 33 14.71 3.67 -40.22
CA GLN A 33 13.90 3.73 -39.00
C GLN A 33 14.81 3.92 -37.79
N ALA A 34 14.64 5.01 -37.06
CA ALA A 34 15.36 5.30 -35.84
C ALA A 34 14.41 5.39 -34.65
N PHE A 35 14.81 4.87 -33.50
CA PHE A 35 14.02 4.90 -32.26
C PHE A 35 14.92 5.04 -31.04
N THR A 36 14.38 5.66 -29.98
CA THR A 36 15.07 5.82 -28.69
C THR A 36 14.53 4.86 -27.64
N THR A 37 15.43 4.41 -26.76
CA THR A 37 15.12 3.65 -25.54
C THR A 37 15.59 4.47 -24.36
N ASP A 38 14.83 4.54 -23.26
CA ASP A 38 15.17 5.41 -22.11
C ASP A 38 15.95 4.70 -20.99
N SER A 39 15.84 3.38 -20.87
CA SER A 39 16.46 2.58 -19.79
C SER A 39 17.09 1.29 -20.31
N PRO A 40 18.40 1.24 -20.60
CA PRO A 40 19.37 2.37 -20.64
C PRO A 40 19.16 3.29 -21.86
N PRO A 41 19.58 4.58 -21.79
CA PRO A 41 19.36 5.54 -22.85
C PRO A 41 20.15 5.17 -24.11
N ARG A 42 19.45 4.89 -25.22
CA ARG A 42 20.03 4.43 -26.49
C ARG A 42 19.27 5.00 -27.69
N ILE A 43 19.96 5.25 -28.79
CA ILE A 43 19.35 5.47 -30.12
C ILE A 43 19.67 4.26 -30.98
N ALA A 44 18.65 3.57 -31.50
CA ALA A 44 18.83 2.45 -32.40
C ALA A 44 18.30 2.82 -33.80
N ILE A 45 19.09 2.51 -34.82
CA ILE A 45 18.77 2.71 -36.23
C ILE A 45 18.73 1.34 -36.90
N ASP A 46 17.60 1.00 -37.50
CA ASP A 46 17.41 -0.24 -38.23
C ASP A 46 17.59 -0.01 -39.73
N LEU A 47 18.49 -0.80 -40.31
CA LEU A 47 18.87 -0.77 -41.71
C LEU A 47 18.42 -2.08 -42.36
N PRO A 48 17.30 -2.09 -43.11
CA PRO A 48 16.86 -3.28 -43.82
C PRO A 48 17.82 -3.64 -44.97
N ASN A 49 17.92 -4.94 -45.27
CA ASN A 49 18.73 -5.50 -46.37
C ASN A 49 20.19 -5.00 -46.41
N THR A 50 20.74 -4.65 -45.25
CA THR A 50 22.10 -4.12 -45.11
C THR A 50 22.94 -5.10 -44.29
N SER A 51 24.10 -5.50 -44.80
CA SER A 51 25.08 -6.29 -44.04
C SER A 51 26.12 -5.39 -43.34
N ASN A 52 26.70 -5.87 -42.25
CA ASN A 52 27.68 -5.12 -41.46
C ASN A 52 29.13 -5.51 -41.83
N ALA A 53 29.90 -4.59 -42.42
CA ALA A 53 31.33 -4.80 -42.74
C ALA A 53 32.27 -4.00 -41.83
N LEU A 54 31.79 -3.49 -40.68
CA LEU A 54 32.64 -2.80 -39.73
C LEU A 54 33.70 -3.73 -39.13
N THR A 55 34.96 -3.30 -39.17
CA THR A 55 36.09 -4.01 -38.57
C THR A 55 36.03 -4.02 -37.05
N GLN A 56 35.41 -3.00 -36.45
CA GLN A 56 35.22 -2.88 -35.00
C GLN A 56 33.75 -3.08 -34.62
N ARG A 57 33.49 -4.02 -33.71
CA ARG A 57 32.14 -4.31 -33.19
C ARG A 57 31.55 -3.15 -32.38
N ARG A 58 32.41 -2.32 -31.80
CA ARG A 58 32.04 -1.14 -30.99
C ARG A 58 33.05 -0.02 -31.19
N VAL A 59 32.58 1.15 -31.60
CA VAL A 59 33.36 2.39 -31.77
C VAL A 59 33.06 3.30 -30.59
N VAL A 60 34.06 3.60 -29.76
CA VAL A 60 33.90 4.49 -28.61
C VAL A 60 33.94 5.94 -29.08
N ILE A 61 32.95 6.75 -28.67
CA ILE A 61 32.86 8.16 -29.03
C ILE A 61 33.23 9.05 -27.84
N GLY A 62 32.59 8.81 -26.68
CA GLY A 62 32.88 9.51 -25.42
C GLY A 62 32.71 11.04 -25.46
N SER A 63 31.85 11.56 -26.33
CA SER A 63 31.64 13.01 -26.53
C SER A 63 30.15 13.37 -26.48
N GLY A 64 29.82 14.59 -26.07
CA GLY A 64 28.44 15.06 -25.91
C GLY A 64 27.60 14.14 -25.01
N ALA A 65 26.40 13.77 -25.46
CA ALA A 65 25.55 12.78 -24.78
C ALA A 65 25.85 11.33 -25.20
N THR A 66 26.81 11.09 -26.10
CA THR A 66 27.08 9.77 -26.70
C THR A 66 28.23 9.05 -26.01
N SER A 67 28.05 7.76 -25.73
CA SER A 67 29.06 6.88 -25.15
C SER A 67 29.82 6.11 -26.24
N ALA A 68 29.11 5.31 -27.04
CA ALA A 68 29.68 4.45 -28.07
C ALA A 68 28.64 4.09 -29.15
N VAL A 69 29.11 3.64 -30.31
CA VAL A 69 28.28 3.10 -31.41
C VAL A 69 28.64 1.64 -31.62
N SER A 70 27.63 0.80 -31.83
CA SER A 70 27.80 -0.61 -32.17
C SER A 70 26.84 -1.00 -33.28
N ALA A 71 27.20 -1.97 -34.11
CA ALA A 71 26.30 -2.51 -35.13
C ALA A 71 26.19 -4.03 -34.99
N ALA A 72 24.97 -4.54 -35.06
CA ALA A 72 24.67 -5.97 -35.00
C ALA A 72 23.78 -6.37 -36.18
N GLU A 73 24.14 -7.44 -36.87
CA GLU A 73 23.38 -7.98 -38.00
C GLU A 73 22.59 -9.21 -37.55
N ALA A 74 21.29 -9.24 -37.84
CA ALA A 74 20.43 -10.40 -37.61
C ALA A 74 19.25 -10.40 -38.59
N GLY A 75 18.96 -11.56 -39.19
CA GLY A 75 17.76 -11.75 -40.03
C GLY A 75 17.65 -10.82 -41.24
N GLY A 76 18.77 -10.48 -41.90
CA GLY A 76 18.78 -9.59 -43.06
C GLY A 76 18.63 -8.10 -42.75
N ARG A 77 18.72 -7.71 -41.47
CA ARG A 77 18.72 -6.31 -41.01
C ARG A 77 19.99 -6.05 -40.20
N THR A 78 20.59 -4.87 -40.37
CA THR A 78 21.65 -4.38 -39.48
C THR A 78 21.05 -3.33 -38.55
N ARG A 79 21.20 -3.52 -37.25
CA ARG A 79 20.82 -2.54 -36.21
C ARG A 79 22.07 -1.84 -35.71
N VAL A 80 22.14 -0.53 -35.90
CA VAL A 80 23.18 0.34 -35.33
C VAL A 80 22.64 0.95 -34.05
N VAL A 81 23.32 0.73 -32.92
CA VAL A 81 22.95 1.22 -31.60
C VAL A 81 23.99 2.22 -31.11
N VAL A 82 23.54 3.44 -30.83
CA VAL A 82 24.29 4.48 -30.15
C VAL A 82 23.93 4.44 -28.67
N ASP A 83 24.88 4.02 -27.83
CA ASP A 83 24.76 4.10 -26.37
C ASP A 83 24.88 5.57 -25.95
N LEU A 84 23.97 6.05 -25.12
CA LEU A 84 24.01 7.41 -24.57
C LEU A 84 24.39 7.39 -23.09
N LEU A 85 25.03 8.48 -22.63
CA LEU A 85 25.31 8.74 -21.21
C LEU A 85 24.07 9.32 -20.49
N ARG A 86 23.19 9.97 -21.24
CA ARG A 86 21.92 10.57 -20.79
C ARG A 86 20.94 10.68 -21.97
N PRO A 87 19.61 10.72 -21.73
CA PRO A 87 18.64 10.90 -22.80
C PRO A 87 18.93 12.16 -23.63
N ALA A 88 18.93 12.04 -24.96
CA ALA A 88 19.20 13.12 -25.89
C ALA A 88 18.33 12.99 -27.15
N GLY A 89 17.89 14.14 -27.68
CA GLY A 89 17.26 14.20 -29.00
C GLY A 89 18.25 13.89 -30.12
N TYR A 90 17.73 13.51 -31.29
CA TYR A 90 18.54 13.26 -32.46
C TYR A 90 17.83 13.69 -33.74
N THR A 91 18.62 13.94 -34.78
CA THR A 91 18.14 14.13 -36.16
C THR A 91 18.94 13.26 -37.10
N THR A 92 18.30 12.74 -38.14
CA THR A 92 18.94 11.92 -39.18
C THR A 92 18.82 12.59 -40.54
N ARG A 93 19.89 12.52 -41.32
CA ARG A 93 19.92 13.02 -42.70
C ARG A 93 20.66 12.04 -43.60
N SER A 94 19.97 11.49 -44.59
CA SER A 94 20.58 10.70 -45.66
C SER A 94 21.06 11.61 -46.79
N SER A 95 22.29 11.41 -47.24
CA SER A 95 22.89 12.11 -48.38
C SER A 95 23.66 11.11 -49.22
N GLY A 96 23.00 10.54 -50.24
CA GLY A 96 23.59 9.50 -51.07
C GLY A 96 23.92 8.24 -50.25
N ASN A 97 25.18 7.84 -50.23
CA ASN A 97 25.67 6.67 -49.48
C ASN A 97 26.12 7.00 -48.04
N LEU A 98 25.83 8.20 -47.55
CA LEU A 98 26.10 8.61 -46.18
C LEU A 98 24.79 8.82 -45.41
N LEU A 99 24.75 8.34 -44.17
CA LEU A 99 23.72 8.67 -43.20
C LEU A 99 24.37 9.41 -42.03
N VAL A 100 23.96 10.66 -41.81
CA VAL A 100 24.44 11.48 -40.70
C VAL A 100 23.38 11.48 -39.60
N LEU A 101 23.76 11.08 -38.39
CA LEU A 101 22.98 11.16 -37.17
C LEU A 101 23.58 12.24 -36.27
N THR A 102 22.88 13.35 -36.07
CA THR A 102 23.27 14.40 -35.13
C THR A 102 22.56 14.17 -33.80
N VAL A 103 23.31 13.90 -32.74
CA VAL A 103 22.82 13.73 -31.36
C VAL A 103 23.01 15.03 -30.59
N ASP A 104 21.94 15.52 -29.96
CA ASP A 104 21.96 16.75 -29.17
C ASP A 104 22.69 16.58 -27.82
N SER A 105 23.00 17.69 -27.15
CA SER A 105 23.81 17.71 -25.93
C SER A 105 23.13 17.11 -24.69
N GLY A 106 21.89 16.62 -24.78
CA GLY A 106 21.17 15.98 -23.67
C GLY A 106 20.45 16.95 -22.71
N ALA A 107 20.10 18.15 -23.20
CA ALA A 107 19.15 19.02 -22.53
C ALA A 107 17.75 18.80 -23.15
N SER A 108 16.78 18.40 -22.32
CA SER A 108 15.39 18.19 -22.74
C SER A 108 14.78 19.49 -23.26
N VAL A 109 14.83 19.71 -24.56
CA VAL A 109 14.03 20.72 -25.26
C VAL A 109 12.82 20.00 -25.84
N LYS A 110 11.68 20.09 -25.16
CA LYS A 110 10.37 19.83 -25.76
C LYS A 110 10.03 21.02 -26.65
N THR A 111 10.15 20.85 -27.97
CA THR A 111 9.46 21.73 -28.92
C THR A 111 8.59 20.85 -29.79
N GLY A 112 7.29 21.10 -29.69
CA GLY A 112 6.28 20.40 -30.44
C GLY A 112 6.26 20.83 -31.90
N SER A 113 6.12 19.84 -32.77
CA SER A 113 5.44 19.99 -34.05
C SER A 113 4.93 18.60 -34.43
N ALA A 114 3.61 18.52 -34.57
CA ALA A 114 2.88 17.30 -34.92
C ALA A 114 3.28 16.81 -36.31
N MET A 115 3.70 15.56 -36.40
CA MET A 115 3.55 14.73 -37.59
C MET A 115 3.09 13.34 -37.17
N VAL A 116 2.14 12.84 -37.95
CA VAL A 116 1.51 11.53 -37.88
C VAL A 116 2.59 10.45 -37.82
N GLN A 117 2.73 9.79 -36.67
CA GLN A 117 3.52 8.57 -36.57
C GLN A 117 2.60 7.37 -36.75
N THR A 118 2.71 6.73 -37.90
CA THR A 118 2.31 5.33 -38.10
C THR A 118 3.06 4.47 -37.09
N ALA A 119 2.30 3.74 -36.27
CA ALA A 119 2.79 2.96 -35.15
C ALA A 119 3.82 1.89 -35.56
N ASP A 120 4.85 1.77 -34.72
CA ASP A 120 5.95 0.81 -34.77
C ASP A 120 5.47 -0.66 -34.72
N PRO A 121 5.76 -1.49 -35.74
CA PRO A 121 5.36 -2.91 -35.77
C PRO A 121 6.10 -3.79 -34.73
N ALA A 122 7.19 -3.32 -34.13
CA ALA A 122 7.91 -4.01 -33.05
C ALA A 122 7.44 -3.63 -31.64
N LYS A 123 6.58 -2.59 -31.53
CA LYS A 123 5.77 -2.28 -30.33
C LYS A 123 4.34 -2.81 -30.43
N ARG A 124 4.08 -3.77 -31.32
CA ARG A 124 2.95 -4.67 -31.12
C ARG A 124 3.26 -5.47 -29.86
N ALA A 125 2.64 -5.09 -28.75
CA ALA A 125 2.41 -6.02 -27.65
C ALA A 125 1.93 -7.36 -28.27
N PRO A 126 2.32 -8.53 -27.73
CA PRO A 126 1.64 -9.77 -28.11
C PRO A 126 0.16 -9.47 -28.03
N SER A 127 -0.53 -9.54 -29.19
CA SER A 127 -1.84 -8.93 -29.43
C SER A 127 -2.65 -8.92 -28.15
N ALA A 128 -2.93 -7.74 -27.58
CA ALA A 128 -3.64 -7.65 -26.31
C ALA A 128 -4.92 -8.47 -26.46
N VAL A 129 -4.98 -9.60 -25.76
CA VAL A 129 -6.07 -10.55 -25.95
C VAL A 129 -7.26 -9.94 -25.23
N SER A 130 -8.37 -9.67 -25.92
CA SER A 130 -9.57 -9.19 -25.24
C SER A 130 -10.44 -10.36 -24.82
N LEU A 131 -11.09 -10.22 -23.66
CA LEU A 131 -12.14 -11.13 -23.26
C LEU A 131 -13.36 -10.83 -24.13
N ALA A 132 -13.61 -11.68 -25.12
CA ALA A 132 -14.68 -11.52 -26.10
C ALA A 132 -16.05 -11.84 -25.52
N ASN A 133 -16.14 -12.80 -24.59
CA ASN A 133 -17.40 -13.14 -23.92
C ASN A 133 -17.18 -13.84 -22.57
N ILE A 134 -18.14 -13.68 -21.66
CA ILE A 134 -18.29 -14.45 -20.43
C ILE A 134 -19.67 -15.11 -20.48
N ASP A 135 -19.71 -16.42 -20.72
CA ASP A 135 -20.95 -17.21 -20.69
C ASP A 135 -21.03 -18.04 -19.42
N PHE A 136 -22.24 -18.26 -18.92
CA PHE A 136 -22.50 -19.11 -17.76
C PHE A 136 -23.57 -20.14 -18.11
N ARG A 137 -23.27 -21.42 -17.85
CA ARG A 137 -24.22 -22.51 -18.07
C ARG A 137 -24.24 -23.44 -16.87
N ARG A 138 -25.40 -24.04 -16.62
CA ARG A 138 -25.53 -25.16 -15.69
C ARG A 138 -25.04 -26.44 -16.37
N GLY A 139 -24.09 -27.14 -15.75
CA GLY A 139 -23.60 -28.44 -16.19
C GLY A 139 -24.43 -29.62 -15.64
N ASP A 140 -24.17 -30.82 -16.15
CA ASP A 140 -24.99 -32.03 -15.92
C ASP A 140 -25.04 -32.50 -14.45
N ASN A 141 -24.11 -32.05 -13.60
CA ASN A 141 -24.01 -32.40 -12.17
C ASN A 141 -24.35 -31.23 -11.21
N GLY A 142 -25.05 -30.20 -11.69
CA GLY A 142 -25.30 -28.98 -10.90
C GLY A 142 -24.06 -28.10 -10.74
N ALA A 143 -23.00 -28.40 -11.49
CA ALA A 143 -21.82 -27.55 -11.59
C ALA A 143 -22.15 -26.25 -12.35
N GLY A 144 -21.55 -25.14 -11.92
CA GLY A 144 -21.55 -23.91 -12.68
C GLY A 144 -20.39 -23.94 -13.68
N ARG A 145 -20.69 -23.90 -14.97
CA ARG A 145 -19.70 -23.84 -16.05
C ARG A 145 -19.58 -22.41 -16.55
N ILE A 146 -18.45 -21.77 -16.27
CA ILE A 146 -18.10 -20.45 -16.79
C ILE A 146 -17.21 -20.65 -18.02
N ILE A 147 -17.56 -20.01 -19.13
CA ILE A 147 -16.81 -20.09 -20.39
C ILE A 147 -16.30 -18.68 -20.70
N LEU A 148 -14.99 -18.51 -20.59
CA LEU A 148 -14.29 -17.29 -20.98
C LEU A 148 -13.81 -17.45 -22.41
N ARG A 149 -14.38 -16.69 -23.34
CA ARG A 149 -13.95 -16.72 -24.74
C ARG A 149 -13.04 -15.54 -25.02
N PHE A 150 -11.86 -15.81 -25.58
CA PHE A 150 -10.88 -14.81 -25.96
C PHE A 150 -10.90 -14.56 -27.47
N ASP A 151 -10.56 -13.35 -27.90
CA ASP A 151 -10.50 -12.96 -29.31
C ASP A 151 -9.22 -13.43 -30.04
N GLY A 152 -8.23 -13.94 -29.30
CA GLY A 152 -6.94 -14.37 -29.82
C GLY A 152 -6.23 -15.41 -28.96
N SER A 153 -5.20 -16.03 -29.52
CA SER A 153 -4.31 -16.95 -28.82
C SER A 153 -3.24 -16.17 -28.04
N GLY A 154 -3.15 -16.36 -26.72
CA GLY A 154 -2.16 -15.68 -25.87
C GLY A 154 -2.63 -15.28 -24.47
N ALA A 155 -3.90 -15.51 -24.13
CA ALA A 155 -4.38 -15.37 -22.75
C ALA A 155 -3.74 -16.45 -21.85
N ALA A 156 -3.15 -16.02 -20.74
CA ALA A 156 -2.64 -16.88 -19.68
C ALA A 156 -3.50 -16.70 -18.41
N PRO A 157 -4.64 -17.41 -18.32
CA PRO A 157 -5.49 -17.40 -17.14
C PRO A 157 -4.86 -18.23 -16.02
N ASP A 158 -4.73 -17.62 -14.85
CA ASP A 158 -4.32 -18.27 -13.60
C ASP A 158 -5.52 -18.33 -12.65
N MET A 159 -5.86 -19.53 -12.15
CA MET A 159 -6.97 -19.74 -11.24
C MET A 159 -6.45 -20.02 -9.83
N ARG A 160 -7.01 -19.31 -8.85
CA ARG A 160 -6.79 -19.58 -7.43
C ARG A 160 -8.10 -19.65 -6.66
N ASN A 161 -8.13 -20.54 -5.68
CA ASN A 161 -9.26 -20.69 -4.75
C ASN A 161 -8.96 -19.88 -3.47
N ASP A 162 -9.80 -18.90 -3.17
CA ASP A 162 -9.69 -17.99 -2.02
C ASP A 162 -10.94 -18.13 -1.12
N GLY A 163 -10.94 -19.19 -0.30
CA GLY A 163 -12.05 -19.49 0.59
C GLY A 163 -13.37 -19.70 -0.15
N LYS A 164 -14.32 -18.77 -0.01
CA LYS A 164 -15.64 -18.77 -0.68
C LYS A 164 -15.63 -18.16 -2.09
N GLN A 165 -14.47 -17.76 -2.59
CA GLN A 165 -14.32 -17.14 -3.90
C GLN A 165 -13.34 -17.92 -4.77
N VAL A 166 -13.61 -17.99 -6.06
CA VAL A 166 -12.63 -18.41 -7.07
C VAL A 166 -12.20 -17.16 -7.82
N VAL A 167 -10.90 -16.87 -7.81
CA VAL A 167 -10.32 -15.70 -8.48
C VAL A 167 -9.54 -16.18 -9.68
N ILE A 168 -9.84 -15.62 -10.85
CA ILE A 168 -9.15 -15.89 -12.10
C ILE A 168 -8.43 -14.61 -12.51
N ASP A 169 -7.11 -14.64 -12.55
CA ASP A 169 -6.28 -13.54 -13.03
C ASP A 169 -5.79 -13.87 -14.44
N VAL A 170 -6.24 -13.11 -15.43
CA VAL A 170 -5.81 -13.29 -16.82
C VAL A 170 -4.80 -12.21 -17.17
N SER A 171 -3.53 -12.61 -17.22
CA SER A 171 -2.43 -11.70 -17.59
C SER A 171 -2.53 -11.31 -19.06
N ASN A 172 -2.22 -10.05 -19.38
CA ASN A 172 -2.24 -9.53 -20.76
C ASN A 172 -3.63 -9.60 -21.44
N ALA A 173 -4.72 -9.66 -20.66
CA ALA A 173 -6.09 -9.62 -21.18
C ALA A 173 -6.82 -8.29 -20.90
N GLN A 174 -7.44 -7.69 -21.91
CA GLN A 174 -8.30 -6.52 -21.74
C GLN A 174 -9.75 -6.95 -21.51
N LEU A 175 -10.42 -6.36 -20.51
CA LEU A 175 -11.85 -6.56 -20.26
C LEU A 175 -12.65 -5.38 -20.85
N PRO A 176 -13.43 -5.61 -21.93
CA PRO A 176 -14.29 -4.61 -22.54
C PRO A 176 -15.36 -4.06 -21.58
N GLU A 177 -15.79 -2.81 -21.78
CA GLU A 177 -16.70 -2.14 -20.85
C GLU A 177 -18.07 -2.83 -20.72
N ASN A 178 -18.56 -3.44 -21.80
CA ASN A 178 -19.81 -4.21 -21.83
C ASN A 178 -19.78 -5.46 -20.93
N LEU A 179 -18.60 -6.00 -20.61
CA LEU A 179 -18.44 -7.19 -19.77
C LEU A 179 -18.10 -6.85 -18.31
N ARG A 180 -17.96 -5.57 -17.93
CA ARG A 180 -17.64 -5.13 -16.56
C ARG A 180 -18.84 -5.14 -15.60
N ARG A 181 -19.89 -5.89 -15.92
CA ARG A 181 -21.12 -5.96 -15.11
C ARG A 181 -21.10 -7.21 -14.25
N ARG A 182 -21.57 -7.08 -13.01
CA ARG A 182 -21.84 -8.23 -12.13
C ARG A 182 -22.95 -9.08 -12.75
N LEU A 183 -22.66 -10.36 -12.97
CA LEU A 183 -23.63 -11.35 -13.41
C LEU A 183 -24.15 -12.08 -12.18
N ASP A 184 -25.46 -12.01 -11.95
CA ASP A 184 -26.13 -12.81 -10.93
C ASP A 184 -26.59 -14.12 -11.58
N VAL A 185 -26.16 -15.25 -11.01
CA VAL A 185 -26.43 -16.59 -11.55
C VAL A 185 -27.06 -17.51 -10.51
N THR A 186 -27.62 -16.92 -9.45
CA THR A 186 -28.29 -17.64 -8.36
C THR A 186 -29.46 -18.51 -8.84
N ASP A 187 -30.21 -18.05 -9.85
CA ASP A 187 -31.38 -18.76 -10.42
C ASP A 187 -31.03 -20.09 -11.10
N PHE A 188 -29.76 -20.32 -11.43
CA PHE A 188 -29.32 -21.54 -12.11
C PHE A 188 -29.04 -22.72 -11.17
N ALA A 189 -29.29 -22.57 -9.86
CA ALA A 189 -29.14 -23.64 -8.86
C ALA A 189 -27.77 -24.33 -8.91
N THR A 190 -26.70 -23.53 -8.97
CA THR A 190 -25.29 -23.96 -8.91
C THR A 190 -24.61 -23.37 -7.67
N PRO A 191 -23.41 -23.83 -7.28
CA PRO A 191 -22.66 -23.24 -6.18
C PRO A 191 -22.27 -21.77 -6.41
N VAL A 192 -22.26 -21.32 -7.67
CA VAL A 192 -21.89 -19.95 -8.03
C VAL A 192 -23.07 -19.03 -7.79
N THR A 193 -22.85 -17.95 -7.04
CA THR A 193 -23.88 -16.92 -6.78
C THR A 193 -23.71 -15.72 -7.69
N SER A 194 -22.47 -15.29 -7.94
CA SER A 194 -22.21 -14.16 -8.83
C SER A 194 -20.82 -14.20 -9.46
N ILE A 195 -20.69 -13.59 -10.63
CA ILE A 195 -19.44 -13.42 -11.36
C ILE A 195 -19.19 -11.91 -11.49
N GLU A 196 -18.03 -11.45 -11.02
CA GLU A 196 -17.64 -10.05 -11.01
C GLU A 196 -16.33 -9.84 -11.79
N PRO A 197 -16.44 -9.48 -13.09
CA PRO A 197 -15.29 -9.10 -13.90
C PRO A 197 -14.79 -7.70 -13.53
N ARG A 198 -13.49 -7.55 -13.26
CA ARG A 198 -12.82 -6.29 -12.93
C ARG A 198 -11.53 -6.13 -13.72
N ASN A 199 -11.16 -4.89 -14.03
CA ASN A 199 -9.83 -4.59 -14.56
C ASN A 199 -8.80 -4.67 -13.43
N ASN A 200 -7.63 -5.24 -13.73
CA ASN A 200 -6.46 -5.27 -12.86
C ASN A 200 -5.27 -4.66 -13.62
N ALA A 201 -4.23 -4.22 -12.91
CA ALA A 201 -3.06 -3.60 -13.52
C ALA A 201 -2.35 -4.61 -14.45
N GLY A 202 -2.54 -4.48 -15.76
CA GLY A 202 -1.96 -5.37 -16.77
C GLY A 202 -2.80 -6.59 -17.17
N GLY A 203 -4.08 -6.68 -16.76
CA GLY A 203 -4.93 -7.83 -17.11
C GLY A 203 -6.41 -7.72 -16.67
N ALA A 204 -7.14 -8.82 -16.79
CA ALA A 204 -8.53 -8.94 -16.34
C ALA A 204 -8.61 -9.88 -15.13
N ARG A 205 -9.31 -9.48 -14.08
CA ARG A 205 -9.60 -10.32 -12.91
C ARG A 205 -11.08 -10.67 -12.87
N LEU A 206 -11.42 -11.95 -12.82
CA LEU A 206 -12.78 -12.41 -12.53
C LEU A 206 -12.84 -12.92 -11.09
N VAL A 207 -13.75 -12.36 -10.30
CA VAL A 207 -14.07 -12.86 -8.96
C VAL A 207 -15.39 -13.60 -9.02
N ILE A 208 -15.36 -14.90 -8.73
CA ILE A 208 -16.53 -15.77 -8.74
C ILE A 208 -16.90 -16.06 -7.29
N ASN A 209 -18.03 -15.53 -6.84
CA ASN A 209 -18.54 -15.79 -5.51
C ASN A 209 -19.29 -17.12 -5.51
N THR A 210 -18.97 -17.96 -4.53
CA THR A 210 -19.61 -19.27 -4.35
C THR A 210 -20.29 -19.37 -2.99
N ASN A 211 -21.26 -20.28 -2.87
CA ASN A 211 -21.93 -20.63 -1.63
C ASN A 211 -21.68 -22.09 -1.27
N GLY A 212 -21.28 -22.37 -0.03
CA GLY A 212 -20.90 -23.71 0.43
C GLY A 212 -19.50 -24.15 -0.02
N GLY A 213 -19.17 -25.42 0.22
CA GLY A 213 -17.94 -26.03 -0.30
C GLY A 213 -18.04 -26.29 -1.80
N TYR A 214 -16.97 -26.05 -2.55
CA TYR A 214 -16.87 -26.30 -3.98
C TYR A 214 -15.55 -27.00 -4.34
N ASP A 215 -15.57 -27.80 -5.40
CA ASP A 215 -14.39 -28.26 -6.09
C ASP A 215 -14.36 -27.57 -7.45
N SER A 216 -13.26 -26.88 -7.74
CA SER A 216 -13.04 -26.16 -9.00
C SER A 216 -12.08 -26.93 -9.91
N MET A 217 -12.42 -27.00 -11.19
CA MET A 217 -11.56 -27.53 -12.24
C MET A 217 -11.54 -26.52 -13.39
N ALA A 218 -10.37 -26.32 -13.99
CA ALA A 218 -10.22 -25.45 -15.14
C ALA A 218 -9.39 -26.12 -16.24
N TYR A 219 -9.76 -25.86 -17.49
CA TYR A 219 -8.99 -26.28 -18.64
C TYR A 219 -9.13 -25.25 -19.77
N GLN A 220 -8.08 -25.15 -20.57
CA GLN A 220 -8.04 -24.27 -21.73
C GLN A 220 -8.16 -25.12 -22.99
N THR A 221 -9.09 -24.76 -23.87
CA THR A 221 -9.28 -25.39 -25.18
C THR A 221 -9.29 -24.30 -26.25
N GLY A 222 -8.22 -24.21 -27.03
CA GLY A 222 -8.02 -23.13 -28.00
C GLY A 222 -8.12 -21.74 -27.35
N ASN A 223 -9.13 -20.96 -27.79
CA ASN A 223 -9.38 -19.60 -27.29
C ASN A 223 -10.45 -19.55 -26.19
N GLU A 224 -10.84 -20.69 -25.62
CA GLU A 224 -11.78 -20.77 -24.51
C GLU A 224 -11.08 -21.26 -23.25
N TYR A 225 -11.33 -20.58 -22.14
CA TYR A 225 -10.98 -21.07 -20.80
C TYR A 225 -12.25 -21.42 -20.07
N VAL A 226 -12.40 -22.72 -19.79
CA VAL A 226 -13.60 -23.27 -19.16
C VAL A 226 -13.28 -23.55 -17.71
N VAL A 227 -14.11 -22.99 -16.84
CA VAL A 227 -14.07 -23.20 -15.41
C VAL A 227 -15.34 -23.91 -14.99
N GLU A 228 -15.16 -25.07 -14.37
CA GLU A 228 -16.25 -25.85 -13.81
C GLU A 228 -16.15 -25.81 -12.29
N ILE A 229 -17.17 -25.26 -11.66
CA ILE A 229 -17.31 -25.19 -10.21
C ILE A 229 -18.41 -26.17 -9.82
N SER A 230 -17.99 -27.34 -9.37
CA SER A 230 -18.89 -28.36 -8.85
C SER A 230 -19.10 -28.14 -7.35
N PRO A 231 -20.30 -28.41 -6.81
CA PRO A 231 -20.46 -28.44 -5.37
C PRO A 231 -19.49 -29.49 -4.84
N LYS A 232 -18.67 -29.11 -3.85
CA LYS A 232 -17.87 -30.06 -3.10
C LYS A 232 -18.89 -30.88 -2.37
N ARG A 233 -19.23 -32.02 -2.97
CA ARG A 233 -19.86 -33.08 -2.25
C ARG A 233 -18.81 -33.39 -1.20
N GLU A 234 -19.03 -32.90 0.02
CA GLU A 234 -18.27 -33.34 1.16
C GLU A 234 -18.11 -34.82 0.95
N ALA A 235 -16.85 -35.29 0.91
CA ALA A 235 -16.58 -36.69 0.99
C ALA A 235 -17.32 -37.09 2.25
N VAL A 236 -18.47 -37.66 2.01
CA VAL A 236 -19.28 -38.26 3.00
C VAL A 236 -18.38 -39.41 3.40
N ALA A 237 -17.52 -39.17 4.41
CA ALA A 237 -17.39 -40.10 5.51
C ALA A 237 -18.82 -40.52 5.79
N SER A 238 -19.15 -41.64 5.17
CA SER A 238 -20.48 -42.15 4.90
C SER A 238 -21.53 -41.75 5.92
N ARG A 239 -22.49 -40.97 5.45
CA ARG A 239 -23.91 -40.85 5.79
C ARG A 239 -24.59 -40.35 4.50
N GLY A 240 -25.08 -41.29 3.69
CA GLY A 240 -25.90 -41.01 2.51
C GLY A 240 -27.20 -40.28 2.87
N GLY A 241 -28.10 -39.92 1.97
CA GLY A 241 -28.25 -40.07 0.52
C GLY A 241 -29.23 -38.98 0.04
N ALA A 242 -29.30 -38.72 -1.26
CA ALA A 242 -30.47 -39.03 -2.09
C ALA A 242 -31.83 -38.73 -1.44
N SER A 243 -32.42 -37.59 -1.82
CA SER A 243 -33.87 -37.44 -1.87
C SER A 243 -34.36 -38.16 -3.13
N THR A 244 -35.04 -39.28 -2.95
CA THR A 244 -36.30 -39.52 -3.66
C THR A 244 -37.25 -40.22 -2.69
N THR A 245 -38.29 -39.46 -2.31
CA THR A 245 -39.66 -39.93 -2.03
C THR A 245 -39.88 -40.90 -0.87
N ASN A 246 -40.53 -40.39 0.18
CA ASN A 246 -41.39 -41.08 1.14
C ASN A 246 -40.96 -42.49 1.61
N ALA A 247 -40.35 -42.58 2.80
CA ALA A 247 -40.87 -43.35 3.95
C ALA A 247 -39.84 -43.49 5.09
N ALA A 248 -40.28 -43.11 6.29
CA ALA A 248 -39.92 -43.64 7.62
C ALA A 248 -38.47 -43.58 8.18
N ILE A 249 -38.30 -42.76 9.23
CA ILE A 249 -37.63 -43.00 10.53
C ILE A 249 -36.34 -43.87 10.55
N GLY A 250 -35.16 -43.28 10.85
CA GLY A 250 -33.99 -44.04 11.34
C GLY A 250 -32.66 -43.29 11.43
N GLY A 251 -31.87 -43.52 12.49
CA GLY A 251 -30.68 -42.77 12.91
C GLY A 251 -29.40 -42.95 12.06
N SER A 252 -28.40 -42.12 12.41
CA SER A 252 -27.04 -42.06 11.83
C SER A 252 -26.28 -43.40 11.79
N GLY A 253 -25.76 -43.81 10.63
CA GLY A 253 -24.87 -44.96 10.48
C GLY A 253 -23.78 -44.72 9.42
N GLY A 254 -22.54 -45.08 9.75
CA GLY A 254 -21.45 -45.24 8.78
C GLY A 254 -21.80 -46.34 7.76
N ARG A 255 -21.17 -46.35 6.59
CA ARG A 255 -21.35 -47.42 5.60
C ARG A 255 -20.81 -48.70 6.24
N TYR A 256 -21.71 -49.58 6.60
CA TYR A 256 -21.38 -50.91 7.08
C TYR A 256 -20.84 -51.75 5.91
N VAL A 257 -19.66 -52.33 6.07
CA VAL A 257 -18.88 -53.06 5.04
C VAL A 257 -18.82 -54.55 5.36
N GLY A 258 -19.33 -54.97 6.52
CA GLY A 258 -19.33 -56.37 6.94
C GLY A 258 -20.15 -57.26 6.02
N LYS A 259 -19.75 -58.54 5.92
CA LYS A 259 -20.58 -59.56 5.27
C LYS A 259 -21.97 -59.59 5.95
N PRO A 260 -23.06 -59.67 5.18
CA PRO A 260 -24.39 -59.72 5.75
C PRO A 260 -24.58 -61.04 6.51
N VAL A 261 -25.08 -60.92 7.73
CA VAL A 261 -25.33 -62.04 8.64
C VAL A 261 -26.78 -62.00 9.11
N THR A 262 -27.30 -63.18 9.45
CA THR A 262 -28.66 -63.33 9.98
C THR A 262 -28.57 -64.00 11.34
N PHE A 263 -29.03 -63.32 12.37
CA PHE A 263 -28.99 -63.78 13.76
C PHE A 263 -30.39 -63.77 14.37
N ASN A 264 -30.70 -64.77 15.17
CA ASN A 264 -31.93 -64.82 15.95
C ASN A 264 -31.59 -65.30 17.36
N PHE A 265 -31.52 -64.35 18.29
CA PHE A 265 -31.21 -64.62 19.69
C PHE A 265 -32.42 -64.25 20.55
N GLN A 266 -32.80 -65.16 21.43
CA GLN A 266 -33.85 -64.96 22.42
C GLN A 266 -33.25 -65.26 23.79
N ASP A 267 -33.17 -64.22 24.62
CA ASP A 267 -32.61 -64.28 25.98
C ASP A 267 -31.18 -64.89 26.05
N VAL A 268 -30.32 -64.51 25.10
CA VAL A 268 -28.94 -65.02 25.04
C VAL A 268 -28.00 -64.04 25.75
N PRO A 269 -27.04 -64.51 26.57
CA PRO A 269 -26.03 -63.64 27.17
C PRO A 269 -25.27 -62.84 26.13
N VAL A 270 -25.03 -61.54 26.39
CA VAL A 270 -24.34 -60.63 25.44
C VAL A 270 -22.96 -61.17 25.03
N ARG A 271 -22.25 -61.83 25.94
CA ARG A 271 -20.93 -62.43 25.64
C ARG A 271 -20.99 -63.49 24.55
N THR A 272 -22.00 -64.35 24.61
CA THR A 272 -22.22 -65.42 23.62
C THR A 272 -22.55 -64.83 22.25
N VAL A 273 -23.33 -63.74 22.23
CA VAL A 273 -23.62 -63.00 21.00
C VAL A 273 -22.37 -62.36 20.40
N LEU A 274 -21.55 -61.70 21.23
CA LEU A 274 -20.28 -61.09 20.80
C LEU A 274 -19.29 -62.12 20.27
N GLN A 275 -19.23 -63.31 20.89
CA GLN A 275 -18.39 -64.41 20.42
C GLN A 275 -18.83 -64.91 19.03
N LEU A 276 -20.13 -65.07 18.79
CA LEU A 276 -20.62 -65.50 17.49
C LEU A 276 -20.34 -64.45 16.40
N ILE A 277 -20.43 -63.17 16.73
CA ILE A 277 -20.06 -62.08 15.82
C ILE A 277 -18.54 -62.09 15.55
N ALA A 278 -17.71 -62.39 16.55
CA ALA A 278 -16.25 -62.52 16.42
C ALA A 278 -15.86 -63.64 15.45
N GLU A 279 -16.48 -64.81 15.60
CA GLU A 279 -16.26 -65.99 14.75
C GLU A 279 -16.67 -65.73 13.30
N GLU A 280 -17.80 -65.06 13.07
CA GLU A 280 -18.30 -64.77 11.72
C GLU A 280 -17.52 -63.63 11.03
N SER A 281 -16.99 -62.69 11.81
CA SER A 281 -16.21 -61.54 11.29
C SER A 281 -14.70 -61.79 11.19
N ASN A 282 -14.20 -62.94 11.68
CA ASN A 282 -12.77 -63.22 11.87
C ASN A 282 -12.04 -62.14 12.70
N LEU A 283 -12.72 -61.52 13.67
CA LEU A 283 -12.13 -60.53 14.57
C LEU A 283 -11.82 -61.16 15.93
N ASN A 284 -10.70 -60.77 16.53
CA ASN A 284 -10.42 -61.12 17.92
C ASN A 284 -11.15 -60.13 18.83
N ILE A 285 -12.24 -60.56 19.48
CA ILE A 285 -12.99 -59.73 20.42
C ILE A 285 -12.67 -60.17 21.86
N VAL A 286 -12.23 -59.24 22.69
CA VAL A 286 -12.01 -59.42 24.14
C VAL A 286 -13.12 -58.71 24.90
N VAL A 287 -13.90 -59.46 25.67
CA VAL A 287 -15.05 -58.93 26.42
C VAL A 287 -14.68 -58.80 27.90
N ALA A 288 -14.89 -57.62 28.48
CA ALA A 288 -14.63 -57.40 29.91
C ALA A 288 -15.58 -58.20 30.81
N ASP A 289 -15.10 -58.60 32.00
CA ASP A 289 -15.90 -59.37 32.97
C ASP A 289 -17.08 -58.58 33.55
N THR A 290 -17.08 -57.27 33.39
CA THR A 290 -18.15 -56.34 33.77
C THR A 290 -19.33 -56.36 32.79
N VAL A 291 -19.17 -56.98 31.60
CA VAL A 291 -20.25 -57.11 30.61
C VAL A 291 -21.22 -58.20 31.06
N SER A 292 -22.43 -57.77 31.45
CA SER A 292 -23.51 -58.62 31.94
C SER A 292 -24.86 -58.26 31.30
N GLY A 293 -25.79 -59.21 31.31
CA GLY A 293 -27.13 -59.07 30.74
C GLY A 293 -27.38 -59.98 29.53
N SER A 294 -28.66 -60.25 29.27
CA SER A 294 -29.12 -60.96 28.09
C SER A 294 -29.68 -60.01 27.04
N VAL A 295 -29.59 -60.40 25.77
CA VAL A 295 -30.20 -59.68 24.65
C VAL A 295 -31.14 -60.61 23.91
N THR A 296 -32.28 -60.05 23.54
CA THR A 296 -33.18 -60.63 22.54
C THR A 296 -33.08 -59.75 21.30
N LEU A 297 -32.48 -60.26 20.23
CA LEU A 297 -32.29 -59.55 18.97
C LEU A 297 -32.51 -60.48 17.78
N ARG A 298 -33.22 -59.97 16.76
CA ARG A 298 -33.38 -60.65 15.48
C ARG A 298 -32.90 -59.73 14.37
N LEU A 299 -31.85 -60.14 13.67
CA LEU A 299 -31.23 -59.42 12.56
C LEU A 299 -31.32 -60.29 11.32
N ILE A 300 -31.79 -59.74 10.20
CA ILE A 300 -31.93 -60.47 8.93
C ILE A 300 -31.17 -59.68 7.87
N ASN A 301 -30.19 -60.30 7.22
CA ASN A 301 -29.39 -59.68 6.16
C ASN A 301 -28.77 -58.33 6.59
N VAL A 302 -28.19 -58.29 7.78
CA VAL A 302 -27.56 -57.10 8.35
C VAL A 302 -26.04 -57.31 8.34
N PRO A 303 -25.22 -56.39 7.82
CA PRO A 303 -23.76 -56.44 7.94
C PRO A 303 -23.31 -56.67 9.39
N TRP A 304 -22.33 -57.55 9.62
CA TRP A 304 -21.92 -57.92 10.99
C TRP A 304 -21.41 -56.73 11.83
N ASP A 305 -20.84 -55.71 11.20
CA ASP A 305 -20.37 -54.47 11.84
C ASP A 305 -21.53 -53.58 12.27
N GLN A 306 -22.62 -53.56 11.48
CA GLN A 306 -23.89 -52.95 11.89
C GLN A 306 -24.53 -53.71 13.05
N ALA A 307 -24.51 -55.05 12.98
CA ALA A 307 -25.02 -55.91 14.03
C ALA A 307 -24.27 -55.67 15.36
N LEU A 308 -22.95 -55.54 15.29
CA LEU A 308 -22.09 -55.24 16.44
C LEU A 308 -22.42 -53.86 17.05
N GLU A 309 -22.52 -52.80 16.23
CA GLU A 309 -22.85 -51.46 16.73
C GLU A 309 -24.23 -51.42 17.41
N ILE A 310 -25.24 -52.05 16.81
CA ILE A 310 -26.60 -52.12 17.37
C ILE A 310 -26.57 -52.81 18.74
N LEU A 311 -25.82 -53.91 18.85
CA LEU A 311 -25.68 -54.65 20.10
C LEU A 311 -24.98 -53.80 21.19
N LEU A 312 -23.87 -53.16 20.84
CA LEU A 312 -23.11 -52.30 21.75
C LEU A 312 -23.99 -51.15 22.27
N ARG A 313 -24.68 -50.46 21.36
CA ARG A 313 -25.58 -49.34 21.69
C ARG A 313 -26.78 -49.76 22.53
N ALA A 314 -27.38 -50.92 22.24
CA ALA A 314 -28.55 -51.42 22.99
C ALA A 314 -28.22 -51.76 24.45
N LYS A 315 -26.95 -52.08 24.75
CA LYS A 315 -26.49 -52.44 26.09
C LYS A 315 -25.55 -51.42 26.75
N GLY A 316 -25.39 -50.23 26.15
CA GLY A 316 -24.52 -49.18 26.69
C GLY A 316 -23.05 -49.58 26.76
N LEU A 317 -22.65 -50.50 25.88
CA LEU A 317 -21.27 -50.94 25.71
C LEU A 317 -20.61 -50.09 24.63
N ASP A 318 -19.30 -49.97 24.70
CA ASP A 318 -18.49 -49.33 23.68
C ASP A 318 -17.31 -50.25 23.33
N GLN A 319 -16.64 -49.97 22.22
CA GLN A 319 -15.52 -50.77 21.75
C GLN A 319 -14.27 -49.91 21.49
N ARG A 320 -13.10 -50.50 21.72
CA ARG A 320 -11.80 -49.94 21.31
C ARG A 320 -11.07 -50.95 20.47
N ARG A 321 -10.63 -50.50 19.29
CA ARG A 321 -9.86 -51.32 18.37
C ARG A 321 -8.40 -50.96 18.52
N ASP A 322 -7.59 -51.93 18.93
CA ASP A 322 -6.14 -51.84 18.88
C ASP A 322 -5.63 -52.87 17.88
N GLY A 323 -5.37 -52.41 16.66
CA GLY A 323 -4.97 -53.25 15.53
C GLY A 323 -6.00 -54.35 15.19
N ASN A 324 -5.63 -55.60 15.49
CA ASN A 324 -6.40 -56.82 15.19
C ASN A 324 -7.30 -57.28 16.37
N VAL A 325 -7.30 -56.57 17.49
CA VAL A 325 -8.07 -56.91 18.68
C VAL A 325 -9.09 -55.81 18.97
N VAL A 326 -10.33 -56.21 19.26
CA VAL A 326 -11.42 -55.32 19.67
C VAL A 326 -11.75 -55.59 21.13
N TRP A 327 -11.52 -54.59 21.98
CA TRP A 327 -11.88 -54.65 23.39
C TRP A 327 -13.28 -54.06 23.57
N VAL A 328 -14.20 -54.85 24.17
CA VAL A 328 -15.59 -54.47 24.43
C VAL A 328 -15.82 -54.41 25.95
N ALA A 329 -16.26 -53.27 26.44
CA ALA A 329 -16.52 -53.02 27.84
C ALA A 329 -17.64 -51.96 28.02
N PRO A 330 -18.18 -51.78 29.24
CA PRO A 330 -19.12 -50.69 29.52
C PRO A 330 -18.49 -49.33 29.22
N GLN A 331 -19.28 -48.40 28.67
CA GLN A 331 -18.79 -47.09 28.24
C GLN A 331 -18.07 -46.31 29.36
N ALA A 332 -18.55 -46.42 30.61
CA ALA A 332 -17.96 -45.75 31.77
C ALA A 332 -16.53 -46.25 32.07
N GLU A 333 -16.30 -47.56 32.00
CA GLU A 333 -14.99 -48.18 32.26
C GLU A 333 -13.96 -47.76 31.18
N LEU A 334 -14.37 -47.80 29.91
CA LEU A 334 -13.53 -47.36 28.79
C LEU A 334 -13.15 -45.88 28.92
N SER A 335 -14.12 -45.02 29.21
CA SER A 335 -13.87 -43.58 29.37
C SER A 335 -12.94 -43.28 30.57
N ALA A 336 -13.07 -44.04 31.66
CA ALA A 336 -12.22 -43.88 32.84
C ALA A 336 -10.78 -44.34 32.56
N TYR A 337 -10.61 -45.45 31.84
CA TYR A 337 -9.31 -45.93 31.41
C TYR A 337 -8.60 -44.94 30.49
N GLU A 338 -9.31 -44.36 29.51
CA GLU A 338 -8.76 -43.34 28.61
C GLU A 338 -8.39 -42.06 29.37
N LEU A 339 -9.24 -41.61 30.28
CA LEU A 339 -8.94 -40.45 31.11
C LEU A 339 -7.72 -40.72 31.99
N ALA A 340 -7.61 -41.90 32.59
CA ALA A 340 -6.47 -42.29 33.39
C ALA A 340 -5.18 -42.34 32.54
N GLN A 341 -5.23 -42.92 31.33
CA GLN A 341 -4.09 -42.95 30.42
C GLN A 341 -3.67 -41.55 29.97
N ASN A 342 -4.61 -40.70 29.57
CA ASN A 342 -4.32 -39.34 29.15
C ASN A 342 -3.77 -38.50 30.31
N THR A 343 -4.33 -38.65 31.51
CA THR A 343 -3.85 -37.98 32.72
C THR A 343 -2.46 -38.48 33.11
N ALA A 344 -2.21 -39.78 33.03
CA ALA A 344 -0.88 -40.37 33.27
C ALA A 344 0.14 -39.85 32.26
N ARG A 345 -0.24 -39.74 30.97
CA ARG A 345 0.61 -39.17 29.92
C ARG A 345 0.94 -37.70 30.19
N ILE A 346 -0.07 -36.88 30.53
CA ILE A 346 0.11 -35.47 30.88
C ILE A 346 0.98 -35.33 32.14
N ASN A 347 0.75 -36.16 33.16
CA ASN A 347 1.53 -36.16 34.39
C ASN A 347 2.99 -36.55 34.15
N LEU A 348 3.24 -37.53 33.28
CA LEU A 348 4.59 -37.93 32.90
C LEU A 348 5.33 -36.80 32.17
N GLU A 349 4.64 -36.11 31.23
CA GLU A 349 5.19 -34.95 30.52
C GLU A 349 5.48 -33.77 31.47
N ASN A 350 4.61 -33.53 32.46
CA ASN A 350 4.80 -32.49 33.48
C ASN A 350 5.80 -32.87 34.61
N SER A 351 6.09 -34.16 34.78
CA SER A 351 7.04 -34.67 35.78
C SER A 351 8.49 -34.73 35.27
N GLY A 352 8.73 -34.27 34.03
CA GLY A 352 10.08 -34.10 33.52
C GLY A 352 10.92 -33.19 34.40
N GLU A 353 12.24 -33.40 34.37
CA GLU A 353 13.20 -32.57 35.08
C GLU A 353 13.20 -31.14 34.52
N LEU A 354 13.15 -30.16 35.42
CA LEU A 354 13.29 -28.74 35.10
C LEU A 354 14.77 -28.42 34.93
N VAL A 355 15.15 -27.89 33.77
CA VAL A 355 16.50 -27.45 33.48
C VAL A 355 16.49 -25.93 33.32
N VAL A 356 17.51 -25.26 33.85
CA VAL A 356 17.71 -23.83 33.65
C VAL A 356 18.69 -23.62 32.51
N GLU A 357 18.32 -22.79 31.54
CA GLU A 357 19.18 -22.43 30.42
C GLU A 357 19.21 -20.91 30.21
N TYR A 358 20.41 -20.41 29.87
CA TYR A 358 20.68 -19.01 29.59
C TYR A 358 20.81 -18.82 28.09
N ILE A 359 19.93 -18.01 27.51
CA ILE A 359 19.91 -17.72 26.06
C ILE A 359 20.22 -16.24 25.85
N PRO A 360 21.38 -15.88 25.27
CA PRO A 360 21.67 -14.50 24.90
C PRO A 360 20.82 -14.07 23.69
N ILE A 361 20.30 -12.84 23.73
CA ILE A 361 19.52 -12.24 22.65
C ILE A 361 20.36 -11.15 21.97
N ASN A 362 20.38 -11.14 20.64
CA ASN A 362 21.30 -10.30 19.88
C ASN A 362 20.64 -9.00 19.38
N TYR A 363 19.43 -9.09 18.84
CA TYR A 363 18.73 -7.97 18.19
C TYR A 363 17.50 -7.51 18.97
N GLY A 364 16.75 -8.45 19.55
CA GLY A 364 15.58 -8.17 20.37
C GLY A 364 15.90 -7.73 21.80
N SER A 365 14.90 -7.18 22.48
CA SER A 365 14.94 -6.93 23.93
C SER A 365 14.49 -8.17 24.69
N ALA A 366 15.31 -8.68 25.61
CA ALA A 366 14.95 -9.80 26.47
C ALA A 366 13.67 -9.52 27.27
N THR A 367 13.44 -8.28 27.70
CA THR A 367 12.23 -7.87 28.43
C THR A 367 10.97 -8.01 27.57
N GLU A 368 11.03 -7.65 26.28
CA GLU A 368 9.89 -7.79 25.36
C GLU A 368 9.63 -9.27 25.00
N LEU A 369 10.69 -10.08 24.94
CA LEU A 369 10.53 -11.52 24.71
C LEU A 369 9.88 -12.23 25.91
N VAL A 370 10.22 -11.83 27.14
CA VAL A 370 9.53 -12.31 28.36
C VAL A 370 8.03 -12.03 28.29
N THR A 371 7.63 -10.83 27.88
CA THR A 371 6.20 -10.52 27.75
C THR A 371 5.55 -11.40 26.70
N ILE A 372 6.17 -11.63 25.53
CA ILE A 372 5.62 -12.52 24.49
C ILE A 372 5.50 -13.97 25.00
N LEU A 373 6.51 -14.49 25.71
CA LEU A 373 6.55 -15.86 26.23
C LEU A 373 5.51 -16.12 27.34
N THR A 374 5.22 -15.10 28.15
CA THR A 374 4.27 -15.18 29.27
C THR A 374 2.84 -14.77 28.87
N SER A 375 2.68 -13.86 27.89
CA SER A 375 1.38 -13.31 27.46
C SER A 375 0.76 -14.00 26.24
N GLY A 376 1.47 -14.94 25.60
CA GLY A 376 1.00 -15.69 24.41
C GLY A 376 -0.33 -16.46 24.55
N GLY A 377 -0.94 -16.46 25.75
CA GLY A 377 -2.28 -17.03 26.01
C GLY A 377 -3.41 -16.01 26.20
N GLN A 378 -3.15 -14.70 26.17
CA GLN A 378 -4.16 -13.68 26.43
C GLN A 378 -4.85 -13.22 25.12
N GLY A 379 -5.56 -14.15 24.48
CA GLY A 379 -6.44 -13.87 23.35
C GLY A 379 -7.92 -14.07 23.74
N GLY A 380 -8.62 -12.98 24.02
CA GLY A 380 -10.09 -12.87 23.89
C GLY A 380 -10.96 -13.62 24.88
N GLY A 381 -11.18 -13.05 26.07
CA GLY A 381 -12.23 -13.47 27.00
C GLY A 381 -12.61 -12.31 27.90
N GLY A 382 -13.88 -11.88 27.83
CA GLY A 382 -14.39 -10.65 28.41
C GLY A 382 -14.14 -10.48 29.91
N ALA A 383 -14.14 -9.21 30.30
CA ALA A 383 -14.12 -8.75 31.67
C ALA A 383 -15.23 -9.41 32.50
N GLY A 384 -14.82 -10.17 33.51
CA GLY A 384 -15.67 -10.72 34.56
C GLY A 384 -14.76 -11.16 35.71
N GLY A 385 -14.73 -10.35 36.78
CA GLY A 385 -13.82 -10.53 37.90
C GLY A 385 -14.04 -11.81 38.70
N GLY A 386 -12.98 -12.25 39.38
CA GLY A 386 -13.01 -13.31 40.37
C GLY A 386 -11.68 -14.05 40.41
N GLY A 387 -10.90 -13.84 41.48
CA GLY A 387 -9.56 -14.40 41.65
C GLY A 387 -9.51 -15.92 41.53
N GLY A 388 -8.53 -16.40 40.78
CA GLY A 388 -8.17 -17.81 40.63
C GLY A 388 -6.82 -17.89 39.93
N ALA A 389 -5.90 -18.64 40.53
CA ALA A 389 -4.48 -18.77 40.15
C ALA A 389 -4.24 -18.77 38.63
N GLY A 390 -3.28 -17.93 38.21
CA GLY A 390 -2.91 -17.72 36.83
C GLY A 390 -2.63 -19.03 36.11
N GLN A 391 -3.59 -19.47 35.29
CA GLN A 391 -3.33 -20.42 34.23
C GLN A 391 -2.49 -19.69 33.18
N ASN A 392 -1.17 -19.70 33.38
CA ASN A 392 -0.19 -19.36 32.37
C ASN A 392 -0.37 -20.32 31.18
N ARG A 393 -1.29 -20.01 30.26
CA ARG A 393 -1.38 -20.64 28.94
C ARG A 393 -0.38 -19.98 27.99
N GLY A 394 0.83 -19.74 28.48
CA GLY A 394 1.95 -19.24 27.68
C GLY A 394 2.67 -20.40 26.98
N PHE A 395 3.74 -20.09 26.26
CA PHE A 395 4.57 -21.10 25.57
C PHE A 395 5.39 -21.98 26.54
N LEU A 396 5.31 -21.70 27.84
CA LEU A 396 5.97 -22.41 28.94
C LEU A 396 5.09 -23.57 29.47
N SER A 397 5.70 -24.54 30.12
CA SER A 397 4.96 -25.56 30.88
C SER A 397 4.28 -24.95 32.12
N SER A 398 3.36 -25.70 32.74
CA SER A 398 2.67 -25.27 33.97
C SER A 398 3.62 -24.96 35.14
N ARG A 399 4.83 -25.52 35.11
CA ARG A 399 5.88 -25.34 36.12
C ARG A 399 7.02 -24.45 35.62
N GLY A 400 6.95 -24.02 34.36
CA GLY A 400 7.99 -23.23 33.71
C GLY A 400 7.98 -21.78 34.18
N SER A 401 9.16 -21.17 34.24
CA SER A 401 9.31 -19.74 34.49
C SER A 401 10.35 -19.14 33.55
N VAL A 402 10.17 -17.86 33.22
CA VAL A 402 11.11 -17.10 32.40
C VAL A 402 11.37 -15.74 33.04
N SER A 403 12.62 -15.30 33.02
CA SER A 403 13.05 -13.99 33.48
C SER A 403 14.09 -13.42 32.51
N ALA A 404 14.21 -12.10 32.45
CA ALA A 404 15.21 -11.42 31.63
C ALA A 404 16.26 -10.76 32.54
N ASP A 405 17.53 -11.00 32.28
CA ASP A 405 18.62 -10.16 32.80
C ASP A 405 18.88 -9.01 31.82
N VAL A 406 18.38 -7.83 32.18
CA VAL A 406 18.50 -6.61 31.38
C VAL A 406 19.94 -6.15 31.17
N ARG A 407 20.86 -6.49 32.09
CA ARG A 407 22.25 -6.04 32.01
C ARG A 407 23.03 -6.80 30.94
N THR A 408 22.70 -8.07 30.73
CA THR A 408 23.37 -8.95 29.76
C THR A 408 22.51 -9.25 28.53
N ASN A 409 21.27 -8.74 28.47
CA ASN A 409 20.27 -9.09 27.47
C ASN A 409 20.12 -10.61 27.30
N THR A 410 20.09 -11.34 28.42
CA THR A 410 19.93 -12.80 28.43
C THR A 410 18.56 -13.20 28.96
N LEU A 411 17.96 -14.20 28.32
CA LEU A 411 16.77 -14.88 28.82
C LEU A 411 17.20 -16.04 29.71
N LEU A 412 16.63 -16.08 30.91
CA LEU A 412 16.79 -17.15 31.88
C LEU A 412 15.50 -17.95 31.91
N ILE A 413 15.53 -19.14 31.30
CA ILE A 413 14.37 -20.01 31.16
C ILE A 413 14.57 -21.23 32.05
N SER A 414 13.57 -21.54 32.87
CA SER A 414 13.50 -22.76 33.68
C SER A 414 12.30 -23.57 33.20
N ASP A 415 12.52 -24.64 32.44
CA ASP A 415 11.45 -25.50 31.92
C ASP A 415 11.98 -26.92 31.60
N THR A 416 11.10 -27.80 31.12
CA THR A 416 11.47 -29.11 30.57
C THR A 416 12.30 -28.96 29.30
N ARG A 417 13.28 -29.85 29.09
CA ARG A 417 14.20 -29.78 27.92
C ARG A 417 13.47 -29.68 26.57
N LYS A 418 12.39 -30.44 26.41
CA LYS A 418 11.55 -30.43 25.20
C LYS A 418 10.97 -29.04 24.91
N LYS A 419 10.53 -28.31 25.95
CA LYS A 419 9.97 -26.95 25.82
C LYS A 419 11.06 -25.90 25.57
N ILE A 420 12.22 -26.04 26.19
CA ILE A 420 13.35 -25.15 25.94
C ILE A 420 13.81 -25.24 24.48
N ASP A 421 13.89 -26.45 23.91
CA ASP A 421 14.24 -26.64 22.50
C ASP A 421 13.20 -26.06 21.53
N GLU A 422 11.92 -26.10 21.89
CA GLU A 422 10.84 -25.44 21.15
C GLU A 422 10.98 -23.91 21.18
N ILE A 423 11.27 -23.35 22.36
CA ILE A 423 11.51 -21.90 22.53
C ILE A 423 12.76 -21.46 21.76
N LYS A 424 13.85 -22.23 21.76
CA LYS A 424 15.06 -21.91 20.97
C LYS A 424 14.75 -21.78 19.48
N ARG A 425 14.04 -22.77 18.90
CA ARG A 425 13.64 -22.72 17.48
C ARG A 425 12.77 -21.51 17.17
N MET A 426 11.91 -21.11 18.11
CA MET A 426 11.11 -19.90 17.96
C MET A 426 11.97 -18.62 18.04
N LEU A 427 12.92 -18.56 18.98
CA LEU A 427 13.85 -17.45 19.12
C LEU A 427 14.74 -17.27 17.88
N GLU A 428 15.15 -18.35 17.21
CA GLU A 428 15.88 -18.27 15.92
C GLU A 428 15.09 -17.57 14.81
N VAL A 429 13.76 -17.61 14.87
CA VAL A 429 12.88 -16.93 13.90
C VAL A 429 12.62 -15.47 14.33
N LEU A 430 12.51 -15.22 15.63
CA LEU A 430 12.19 -13.90 16.20
C LEU A 430 13.40 -12.95 16.33
N ASP A 431 14.56 -13.46 16.74
CA ASP A 431 15.78 -12.66 16.95
C ASP A 431 16.51 -12.42 15.62
N ARG A 432 15.86 -11.67 14.73
CA ARG A 432 16.40 -11.26 13.43
C ARG A 432 16.68 -9.76 13.41
N PRO A 433 17.69 -9.30 12.66
CA PRO A 433 17.93 -7.87 12.49
C PRO A 433 16.70 -7.22 11.84
N VAL A 434 16.28 -6.08 12.40
CA VAL A 434 15.19 -5.28 11.86
C VAL A 434 15.71 -4.26 10.86
N ASP A 435 15.01 -4.11 9.75
CA ASP A 435 15.32 -3.07 8.77
C ASP A 435 15.05 -1.68 9.36
N GLN A 436 15.84 -0.72 8.90
CA GLN A 436 15.69 0.69 9.26
C GLN A 436 15.02 1.45 8.12
N VAL A 437 14.36 2.56 8.46
CA VAL A 437 13.75 3.46 7.49
C VAL A 437 14.29 4.85 7.74
N LEU A 438 14.85 5.46 6.69
CA LEU A 438 15.14 6.88 6.63
C LEU A 438 13.92 7.60 6.07
N ILE A 439 13.41 8.58 6.80
CA ILE A 439 12.26 9.39 6.39
C ILE A 439 12.77 10.81 6.15
N GLU A 440 12.53 11.32 4.95
CA GLU A 440 12.76 12.73 4.61
C GLU A 440 11.41 13.40 4.42
N ALA A 441 11.15 14.48 5.14
CA ALA A 441 10.03 15.37 4.85
C ALA A 441 10.55 16.66 4.23
N ARG A 442 9.78 17.26 3.32
CA ARG A 442 10.03 18.60 2.78
C ARG A 442 8.78 19.43 2.95
N VAL A 443 8.89 20.52 3.69
CA VAL A 443 7.84 21.51 3.88
C VAL A 443 8.23 22.72 3.06
N VAL A 444 7.43 23.03 2.04
CA VAL A 444 7.62 24.19 1.16
C VAL A 444 6.52 25.19 1.46
N ILE A 445 6.92 26.41 1.79
CA ILE A 445 6.02 27.54 1.99
C ILE A 445 6.39 28.60 0.96
N ALA A 446 5.45 28.95 0.09
CA ALA A 446 5.61 30.01 -0.89
C ALA A 446 4.59 31.12 -0.62
N ASP A 447 5.08 32.33 -0.37
CA ASP A 447 4.27 33.51 -0.10
C ASP A 447 4.51 34.55 -1.20
N GLU A 448 3.42 35.03 -1.81
CA GLU A 448 3.43 36.14 -2.76
C GLU A 448 2.47 37.22 -2.28
N THR A 449 2.96 38.45 -2.22
CA THR A 449 2.20 39.63 -1.80
C THR A 449 2.36 40.73 -2.84
N PHE A 450 1.26 41.32 -3.24
CA PHE A 450 1.22 42.46 -4.14
C PHE A 450 0.27 43.49 -3.55
N ALA A 451 0.74 44.72 -3.39
CA ALA A 451 -0.10 45.83 -2.98
C ALA A 451 0.08 47.01 -3.94
N ARG A 452 -1.03 47.67 -4.27
CA ARG A 452 -1.06 48.87 -5.09
C ARG A 452 -2.01 49.87 -4.47
N ASP A 453 -1.45 51.01 -4.10
CA ASP A 453 -2.18 52.13 -3.52
C ASP A 453 -2.06 53.36 -4.44
N LEU A 454 -3.19 54.01 -4.67
CA LEU A 454 -3.28 55.28 -5.38
C LEU A 454 -4.16 56.23 -4.58
N GLY A 455 -3.72 57.46 -4.43
CA GLY A 455 -4.43 58.48 -3.66
C GLY A 455 -4.04 59.88 -4.06
N ALA A 456 -4.85 60.85 -3.65
CA ALA A 456 -4.65 62.25 -3.95
C ALA A 456 -4.93 63.11 -2.73
N ARG A 457 -4.24 64.24 -2.62
CA ARG A 457 -4.54 65.29 -1.65
C ARG A 457 -4.83 66.57 -2.41
N PHE A 458 -5.85 67.28 -1.96
CA PHE A 458 -6.28 68.52 -2.59
C PHE A 458 -6.51 69.58 -1.53
N GLY A 459 -6.13 70.81 -1.86
CA GLY A 459 -6.04 71.89 -0.91
C GLY A 459 -6.33 73.24 -1.53
N PHE A 460 -7.20 74.01 -0.89
CA PHE A 460 -7.45 75.39 -1.25
C PHE A 460 -7.24 76.28 -0.03
N GLN A 461 -6.36 77.27 -0.15
CA GLN A 461 -6.10 78.21 0.94
C GLN A 461 -6.27 79.65 0.45
N ASP A 462 -7.21 80.40 1.04
CA ASP A 462 -7.31 81.84 0.88
C ASP A 462 -6.23 82.54 1.73
N VAL A 463 -5.41 83.36 1.09
CA VAL A 463 -4.26 84.04 1.73
C VAL A 463 -4.71 85.29 2.50
N ASN A 464 -5.86 85.87 2.13
CA ASN A 464 -6.40 87.10 2.74
C ASN A 464 -7.31 86.84 3.95
N ASN A 465 -7.77 85.60 4.12
CA ASN A 465 -8.61 85.21 5.24
C ASN A 465 -7.99 83.99 5.95
N PRO A 466 -6.97 84.19 6.82
CA PRO A 466 -6.45 83.12 7.67
C PRO A 466 -7.47 82.85 8.79
N SER A 467 -8.65 82.33 8.41
CA SER A 467 -9.62 81.86 9.39
C SER A 467 -8.96 80.73 10.19
N ASN A 468 -8.91 80.91 11.50
CA ASN A 468 -8.46 79.92 12.48
C ASN A 468 -9.38 78.69 12.42
N SER A 469 -9.13 77.80 11.46
CA SER A 469 -9.62 76.43 11.51
C SER A 469 -8.73 75.67 12.50
N SER A 470 -9.19 75.60 13.75
CA SER A 470 -8.54 75.01 14.92
C SER A 470 -8.25 73.51 14.85
N ASP A 471 -8.16 72.93 13.65
CA ASP A 471 -7.91 71.49 13.44
C ASP A 471 -6.70 71.25 12.51
N LYS A 472 -5.74 72.18 12.51
CA LYS A 472 -4.42 71.99 11.87
C LYS A 472 -3.54 71.11 12.75
N THR A 473 -3.85 69.81 12.80
CA THR A 473 -2.81 68.81 13.07
C THR A 473 -2.04 68.55 11.77
N THR A 474 -1.04 69.41 11.53
CA THR A 474 0.19 69.12 10.76
C THR A 474 0.05 68.57 9.33
N THR A 475 -0.87 69.09 8.51
CA THR A 475 -0.74 68.96 7.04
C THR A 475 -1.00 70.33 6.41
N LYS A 476 0.07 70.99 5.96
CA LYS A 476 0.01 72.32 5.34
C LYS A 476 -0.80 72.24 4.04
N GLY A 477 -1.93 72.93 3.98
CA GLY A 477 -2.57 73.33 2.72
C GLY A 477 -3.65 72.42 2.15
N PHE A 478 -3.90 71.20 2.64
CA PHE A 478 -4.86 70.25 2.03
C PHE A 478 -6.18 70.09 2.80
N ASP A 479 -7.32 70.34 2.14
CA ASP A 479 -8.68 70.14 2.66
C ASP A 479 -9.16 68.68 2.49
N ILE A 480 -8.63 67.98 1.49
CA ILE A 480 -8.90 66.57 1.20
C ILE A 480 -7.59 65.82 1.37
N ASN A 481 -7.53 64.90 2.34
CA ASN A 481 -6.33 64.13 2.65
C ASN A 481 -6.53 62.64 2.37
N LEU A 482 -6.51 62.27 1.08
CA LEU A 482 -6.64 60.89 0.62
C LEU A 482 -5.32 60.35 0.04
N GLY A 483 -4.19 60.87 0.52
CA GLY A 483 -2.85 60.45 0.09
C GLY A 483 -2.42 59.06 0.57
N VAL A 484 -1.40 58.53 -0.09
CA VAL A 484 -0.74 57.25 0.22
C VAL A 484 0.55 57.51 0.98
N THR A 485 0.75 56.82 2.11
CA THR A 485 1.96 56.93 2.93
C THR A 485 3.11 56.16 2.27
N GLY A 486 4.27 56.81 2.10
CA GLY A 486 5.47 56.16 1.53
C GLY A 486 5.44 55.93 0.01
N GLY A 487 4.42 56.42 -0.70
CA GLY A 487 4.35 56.40 -2.15
C GLY A 487 5.12 57.56 -2.81
N GLY A 488 5.45 57.40 -4.10
CA GLY A 488 5.97 58.49 -4.91
C GLY A 488 4.92 59.60 -5.05
N VAL A 489 5.34 60.84 -4.88
CA VAL A 489 4.46 62.02 -4.89
C VAL A 489 4.73 62.91 -6.10
N PHE A 490 3.66 63.44 -6.68
CA PHE A 490 3.70 64.48 -7.71
C PHE A 490 2.83 65.64 -7.26
N ASN A 491 3.45 66.82 -7.10
CA ASN A 491 2.80 67.99 -6.51
C ASN A 491 2.68 69.11 -7.54
N LEU A 492 1.50 69.68 -7.64
CA LEU A 492 1.19 70.84 -8.47
C LEU A 492 0.53 71.90 -7.60
N GLY A 493 1.22 73.03 -7.43
CA GLY A 493 0.72 74.18 -6.69
C GLY A 493 0.54 75.38 -7.61
N ILE A 494 -0.62 76.03 -7.56
CA ILE A 494 -0.87 77.33 -8.20
C ILE A 494 -0.87 78.38 -7.09
N LEU A 495 0.13 79.26 -7.11
CA LEU A 495 0.28 80.34 -6.13
C LEU A 495 -0.25 81.64 -6.74
N SER A 496 -1.21 82.27 -6.07
CA SER A 496 -1.70 83.60 -6.42
C SER A 496 -1.66 84.52 -5.18
N PRO A 497 -1.64 85.86 -5.33
CA PRO A 497 -1.53 86.79 -4.20
C PRO A 497 -2.65 86.66 -3.16
N SER A 498 -3.83 86.15 -3.57
CA SER A 498 -5.01 86.00 -2.71
C SER A 498 -5.38 84.55 -2.42
N SER A 499 -4.87 83.56 -3.16
CA SER A 499 -5.27 82.15 -2.98
C SER A 499 -4.22 81.16 -3.47
N ASN A 500 -4.10 80.02 -2.80
CA ASN A 500 -3.25 78.91 -3.22
C ASN A 500 -4.11 77.68 -3.48
N LEU A 501 -3.78 76.97 -4.55
CA LEU A 501 -4.37 75.68 -4.89
C LEU A 501 -3.26 74.63 -4.93
N ASP A 502 -3.34 73.61 -4.08
CA ASP A 502 -2.38 72.52 -4.00
C ASP A 502 -3.04 71.19 -4.37
N LEU A 503 -2.45 70.48 -5.31
CA LEU A 503 -2.80 69.10 -5.68
C LEU A 503 -1.57 68.21 -5.53
N GLU A 504 -1.67 67.17 -4.72
CA GLU A 504 -0.64 66.14 -4.56
C GLU A 504 -1.21 64.78 -4.98
N LEU A 505 -0.60 64.15 -5.98
CA LEU A 505 -0.90 62.78 -6.38
C LEU A 505 0.14 61.85 -5.78
N SER A 506 -0.32 60.75 -5.19
CA SER A 506 0.55 59.78 -4.50
C SER A 506 0.25 58.36 -4.97
N ALA A 507 1.29 57.60 -5.30
CA ALA A 507 1.16 56.22 -5.76
C ALA A 507 2.25 55.33 -5.18
N LEU A 508 1.88 54.13 -4.77
CA LEU A 508 2.81 53.09 -4.29
C LEU A 508 2.40 51.74 -4.88
N GLN A 509 3.37 51.00 -5.40
CA GLN A 509 3.19 49.59 -5.72
C GLN A 509 4.33 48.80 -5.08
N THR A 510 3.97 47.77 -4.31
CA THR A 510 4.92 46.87 -3.67
C THR A 510 4.63 45.44 -4.10
N GLU A 511 5.70 44.69 -4.35
CA GLU A 511 5.64 43.27 -4.65
C GLU A 511 6.67 42.57 -3.75
N GLY A 512 6.22 41.55 -3.02
CA GLY A 512 7.03 40.75 -2.12
C GLY A 512 6.84 39.27 -2.42
N ARG A 513 7.94 38.55 -2.63
CA ARG A 513 7.95 37.11 -2.84
C ARG A 513 8.90 36.45 -1.84
N GLY A 514 8.44 35.37 -1.23
CA GLY A 514 9.23 34.56 -0.30
C GLY A 514 9.00 33.09 -0.56
N GLU A 515 10.07 32.29 -0.47
CA GLU A 515 10.01 30.84 -0.50
C GLU A 515 10.84 30.30 0.66
N VAL A 516 10.25 29.42 1.46
CA VAL A 516 10.89 28.77 2.59
C VAL A 516 10.78 27.26 2.42
N VAL A 517 11.93 26.59 2.38
CA VAL A 517 12.01 25.13 2.29
C VAL A 517 12.64 24.60 3.57
N SER A 518 11.93 23.70 4.26
CA SER A 518 12.43 22.99 5.44
C SER A 518 12.45 21.49 5.17
N ASN A 519 13.56 20.83 5.49
CA ASN A 519 13.85 19.45 5.10
C ASN A 519 14.31 18.59 6.30
N PRO A 520 13.45 18.30 7.29
CA PRO A 520 13.78 17.43 8.41
C PRO A 520 13.92 15.96 7.95
N ARG A 521 14.91 15.27 8.53
CA ARG A 521 15.24 13.87 8.21
C ARG A 521 15.44 13.09 9.49
N VAL A 522 14.89 11.88 9.56
CA VAL A 522 15.02 11.00 10.73
C VAL A 522 15.18 9.55 10.28
N ILE A 523 15.99 8.78 10.99
CA ILE A 523 16.15 7.33 10.77
C ILE A 523 15.59 6.63 11.98
N THR A 524 14.79 5.58 11.76
CA THR A 524 14.24 4.76 12.84
C THR A 524 14.12 3.30 12.40
N THR A 525 13.98 2.39 13.37
CA THR A 525 13.70 0.98 13.09
C THR A 525 12.22 0.78 12.75
N ASN A 526 11.91 -0.34 12.08
CA ASN A 526 10.53 -0.71 11.79
C ASN A 526 9.66 -0.70 13.06
N GLN A 527 8.47 -0.10 12.99
CA GLN A 527 7.49 0.04 14.09
C GLN A 527 7.93 0.88 15.28
N ARG A 528 9.06 1.60 15.21
CA ARG A 528 9.51 2.49 16.29
C ARG A 528 9.26 3.95 15.95
N GLU A 529 8.56 4.64 16.85
CA GLU A 529 8.33 6.08 16.76
C GLU A 529 9.65 6.85 16.88
N ALA A 530 9.84 7.82 15.99
CA ALA A 530 10.94 8.77 16.06
C ALA A 530 10.43 10.21 15.89
N THR A 531 11.07 11.13 16.60
CA THR A 531 10.76 12.56 16.56
C THR A 531 12.02 13.36 16.31
N ILE A 532 11.90 14.42 15.51
CA ILE A 532 12.93 15.44 15.33
C ILE A 532 12.27 16.81 15.46
N THR A 533 12.81 17.64 16.35
CA THR A 533 12.34 19.00 16.62
C THR A 533 13.46 20.01 16.39
N GLN A 534 13.12 21.17 15.82
CA GLN A 534 14.01 22.30 15.68
C GLN A 534 13.21 23.59 15.87
N GLY A 535 13.65 24.48 16.75
CA GLY A 535 12.95 25.74 16.99
C GLY A 535 13.53 26.50 18.17
N ASP A 536 12.83 27.57 18.53
CA ASP A 536 13.20 28.46 19.62
C ASP A 536 12.14 28.43 20.73
N GLU A 537 12.58 28.54 21.98
CA GLU A 537 11.70 28.78 23.13
C GLU A 537 11.62 30.29 23.40
N ILE A 538 10.42 30.85 23.30
CA ILE A 538 10.19 32.28 23.49
C ILE A 538 9.71 32.52 24.92
N GLY A 539 10.55 33.17 25.72
CA GLY A 539 10.19 33.62 27.06
C GLY A 539 9.19 34.78 27.01
N TYR A 540 8.14 34.70 27.83
CA TYR A 540 7.18 35.77 28.07
C TYR A 540 6.81 35.84 29.55
N THR A 541 6.39 37.01 30.01
CA THR A 541 5.97 37.21 31.39
C THR A 541 4.46 37.14 31.50
N THR A 542 3.96 36.35 32.45
CA THR A 542 2.55 36.41 32.84
C THR A 542 2.43 37.27 34.09
N PRO A 543 1.69 38.39 34.06
CA PRO A 543 1.43 39.16 35.27
C PRO A 543 0.52 38.33 36.17
N GLN A 544 1.05 37.88 37.30
CA GLN A 544 0.24 37.24 38.33
C GLN A 544 -0.34 38.35 39.20
N ALA A 545 -1.67 38.36 39.38
CA ALA A 545 -2.33 39.37 40.21
C ALA A 545 -1.84 39.23 41.65
N ALA A 546 -0.93 40.10 42.05
CA ALA A 546 -0.56 40.24 43.45
C ALA A 546 -1.63 41.07 44.14
N GLY A 547 -2.25 40.49 45.17
CA GLY A 547 -3.03 41.28 46.13
C GLY A 547 -2.12 42.35 46.74
N ALA A 548 -2.47 43.61 46.51
CA ALA A 548 -1.88 44.82 47.10
C ALA A 548 -0.36 44.82 47.30
N GLY A 549 0.43 45.13 46.26
CA GLY A 549 1.79 45.65 46.50
C GLY A 549 2.77 45.62 45.33
N GLN A 550 2.99 44.49 44.68
CA GLN A 550 3.89 44.37 43.53
C GLN A 550 3.49 43.18 42.66
N ALA A 551 3.18 43.41 41.39
CA ALA A 551 2.94 42.33 40.43
C ALA A 551 4.24 41.57 40.19
N LEU A 552 4.35 40.36 40.74
CA LEU A 552 5.45 39.45 40.40
C LEU A 552 5.17 38.89 38.99
N ALA A 553 6.12 39.12 38.09
CA ALA A 553 6.10 38.57 36.74
C ALA A 553 6.79 37.19 36.75
N THR A 554 6.03 36.12 36.55
CA THR A 554 6.58 34.76 36.41
C THR A 554 7.00 34.54 34.95
N PRO A 555 8.25 34.12 34.66
CA PRO A 555 8.66 33.77 33.30
C PRO A 555 8.00 32.46 32.87
N ALA A 556 7.41 32.46 31.68
CA ALA A 556 6.85 31.30 30.99
C ALA A 556 7.43 31.20 29.58
N PHE A 557 7.49 30.00 29.02
CA PHE A 557 8.08 29.77 27.69
C PHE A 557 7.03 29.21 26.73
N LYS A 558 7.13 29.63 25.47
CA LYS A 558 6.29 29.12 24.38
C LYS A 558 7.19 28.71 23.21
N GLU A 559 7.08 27.45 22.81
CA GLU A 559 7.86 26.87 21.74
C GLU A 559 7.35 27.34 20.37
N ALA A 560 8.28 27.75 19.50
CA ALA A 560 8.08 27.97 18.08
C ALA A 560 8.95 26.98 17.31
N LEU A 561 8.42 25.78 17.03
CA LEU A 561 9.22 24.69 16.48
C LEU A 561 8.64 24.05 15.21
N LEU A 562 9.55 23.53 14.40
CA LEU A 562 9.33 22.53 13.37
C LEU A 562 9.50 21.15 14.03
N GLU A 563 8.49 20.29 13.96
CA GLU A 563 8.60 18.89 14.39
C GLU A 563 8.15 17.98 13.27
N LEU A 564 8.92 16.91 13.07
CA LEU A 564 8.50 15.72 12.35
C LEU A 564 8.48 14.56 13.35
N LYS A 565 7.30 13.99 13.53
CA LYS A 565 7.06 12.80 14.34
C LYS A 565 6.51 11.71 13.43
N VAL A 566 7.17 10.55 13.40
CA VAL A 566 6.83 9.48 12.46
C VAL A 566 7.00 8.10 13.06
N THR A 567 6.07 7.20 12.74
CA THR A 567 6.18 5.77 13.04
C THR A 567 6.03 4.99 11.74
N PRO A 568 7.12 4.44 11.18
CA PRO A 568 7.07 3.66 9.94
C PRO A 568 6.72 2.19 10.20
N THR A 569 6.12 1.55 9.21
CA THR A 569 5.84 0.12 9.16
C THR A 569 6.16 -0.39 7.77
N ILE A 570 7.15 -1.25 7.66
CA ILE A 570 7.54 -1.91 6.41
C ILE A 570 6.59 -3.08 6.16
N THR A 571 5.98 -3.09 4.99
CA THR A 571 5.08 -4.15 4.53
C THR A 571 5.85 -5.23 3.78
N THR A 572 5.22 -6.39 3.57
CA THR A 572 5.87 -7.56 2.92
C THR A 572 6.20 -7.33 1.45
N ASP A 573 5.55 -6.37 0.80
CA ASP A 573 5.83 -5.99 -0.59
C ASP A 573 6.93 -4.91 -0.72
N GLY A 574 7.50 -4.46 0.40
CA GLY A 574 8.58 -3.47 0.43
C GLY A 574 8.10 -2.02 0.51
N ARG A 575 6.79 -1.77 0.59
CA ARG A 575 6.24 -0.42 0.83
C ARG A 575 6.35 -0.03 2.30
N VAL A 576 6.47 1.27 2.53
CA VAL A 576 6.52 1.85 3.87
C VAL A 576 5.20 2.56 4.15
N PHE A 577 4.45 2.03 5.10
CA PHE A 577 3.35 2.74 5.73
C PHE A 577 3.92 3.65 6.83
N MET A 578 3.47 4.90 6.91
CA MET A 578 3.97 5.86 7.89
C MET A 578 2.81 6.62 8.51
N ASN A 579 2.73 6.59 9.84
CA ASN A 579 1.93 7.54 10.60
C ASN A 579 2.78 8.77 10.85
N ILE A 580 2.39 9.91 10.28
CA ILE A 580 3.19 11.13 10.24
C ILE A 580 2.41 12.26 10.92
N ASN A 581 3.10 12.97 11.80
CA ASN A 581 2.69 14.24 12.37
C ASN A 581 3.79 15.27 12.08
N ILE A 582 3.46 16.29 11.29
CA ILE A 582 4.36 17.40 11.00
C ILE A 582 3.71 18.66 11.56
N LYS A 583 4.43 19.41 12.39
CA LYS A 583 4.04 20.76 12.82
C LYS A 583 5.12 21.77 12.49
N LYS A 584 4.70 22.96 12.08
CA LYS A 584 5.55 24.12 11.84
C LYS A 584 4.88 25.34 12.46
N ASP A 585 5.49 25.82 13.53
CA ASP A 585 5.08 27.05 14.20
C ASP A 585 6.00 28.21 13.77
N ASP A 586 5.39 29.36 13.48
CA ASP A 586 6.07 30.62 13.16
C ASP A 586 5.58 31.74 14.07
N ILE A 587 6.45 32.70 14.37
CA ILE A 587 6.11 33.85 15.22
C ILE A 587 5.38 34.88 14.37
N LYS A 588 4.13 35.19 14.73
CA LYS A 588 3.33 36.23 14.05
C LYS A 588 3.58 37.63 14.63
N GLY A 589 3.91 37.69 15.92
CA GLY A 589 4.17 38.93 16.65
C GLY A 589 3.84 38.82 18.14
N PHE A 590 3.99 39.90 18.88
CA PHE A 590 3.72 39.96 20.32
C PHE A 590 2.44 40.76 20.60
N THR A 591 1.57 40.24 21.44
CA THR A 591 0.38 40.96 21.93
C THR A 591 0.51 41.10 23.44
N LEU A 592 0.65 42.33 23.94
CA LEU A 592 0.86 42.63 25.37
C LEU A 592 2.05 41.85 25.99
N GLY A 593 3.14 41.69 25.24
CA GLY A 593 4.33 40.92 25.69
C GLY A 593 4.21 39.40 25.54
N VAL A 594 3.04 38.87 25.14
CA VAL A 594 2.84 37.43 24.90
C VAL A 594 3.01 37.11 23.41
N PRO A 595 3.83 36.10 23.03
CA PRO A 595 4.01 35.71 21.64
C PRO A 595 2.76 35.03 21.06
N SER A 596 2.29 35.55 19.92
CA SER A 596 1.30 34.93 19.05
C SER A 596 2.02 34.11 17.98
N LEU A 597 1.60 32.84 17.81
CA LEU A 597 2.19 31.93 16.83
C LEU A 597 1.17 31.55 15.76
N THR A 598 1.62 31.51 14.52
CA THR A 598 0.92 30.87 13.41
C THR A 598 1.30 29.40 13.42
N LYS A 599 0.30 28.52 13.61
CA LYS A 599 0.51 27.07 13.65
C LYS A 599 0.09 26.43 12.34
N ARG A 600 0.93 25.57 11.78
CA ARG A 600 0.61 24.72 10.63
C ARG A 600 0.90 23.28 11.02
N SER A 601 -0.11 22.41 11.02
CA SER A 601 0.07 21.00 11.39
C SER A 601 -0.68 20.05 10.45
N ILE A 602 -0.09 18.88 10.22
CA ILE A 602 -0.64 17.81 9.40
C ILE A 602 -0.44 16.49 10.14
N THR A 603 -1.53 15.74 10.37
CA THR A 603 -1.50 14.38 10.94
C THR A 603 -2.17 13.44 9.96
N THR A 604 -1.47 12.41 9.51
CA THR A 604 -1.97 11.50 8.47
C THR A 604 -1.21 10.18 8.43
N GLY A 605 -1.81 9.16 7.82
CA GLY A 605 -1.19 7.88 7.52
C GLY A 605 -1.07 7.72 6.01
N VAL A 606 0.15 7.49 5.50
CA VAL A 606 0.39 7.31 4.06
C VAL A 606 1.19 6.04 3.80
N MET A 607 0.93 5.38 2.67
CA MET A 607 1.71 4.25 2.19
C MET A 607 2.45 4.67 0.93
N VAL A 608 3.77 4.48 0.92
CA VAL A 608 4.64 4.95 -0.17
C VAL A 608 5.67 3.87 -0.47
N ASP A 609 6.05 3.75 -1.74
CA ASP A 609 7.16 2.91 -2.16
C ASP A 609 8.50 3.42 -1.60
N SER A 610 9.44 2.51 -1.35
CA SER A 610 10.77 2.88 -0.85
C SER A 610 11.53 3.68 -1.91
N GLY A 611 11.86 4.93 -1.59
CA GLY A 611 12.57 5.87 -2.45
C GLY A 611 11.67 6.88 -3.17
N ASP A 612 10.36 6.65 -3.19
CA ASP A 612 9.41 7.53 -3.88
C ASP A 612 8.95 8.69 -3.00
N THR A 613 8.69 9.84 -3.63
CA THR A 613 8.18 11.03 -2.96
C THR A 613 6.69 11.14 -3.17
N VAL A 614 5.93 11.24 -2.08
CA VAL A 614 4.49 11.55 -2.12
C VAL A 614 4.20 12.95 -1.58
N VAL A 615 3.22 13.63 -2.17
CA VAL A 615 2.62 14.83 -1.58
C VAL A 615 1.58 14.38 -0.57
N ILE A 616 1.84 14.64 0.70
CA ILE A 616 0.94 14.25 1.79
C ILE A 616 -0.23 15.23 1.89
N GLY A 617 0.01 16.50 1.61
CA GLY A 617 -1.02 17.52 1.66
C GLY A 617 -0.46 18.93 1.49
N GLY A 618 -1.36 19.90 1.49
CA GLY A 618 -1.03 21.30 1.36
C GLY A 618 -2.22 22.20 1.61
N VAL A 619 -1.95 23.49 1.79
CA VAL A 619 -2.97 24.53 1.95
C VAL A 619 -2.67 25.65 0.96
N TYR A 620 -3.67 26.03 0.18
CA TYR A 620 -3.61 27.16 -0.74
C TYR A 620 -4.55 28.26 -0.22
N GLU A 621 -3.99 29.40 0.14
CA GLU A 621 -4.76 30.58 0.54
C GLU A 621 -4.58 31.68 -0.52
N PHE A 622 -5.70 32.23 -1.00
CA PHE A 622 -5.70 33.41 -1.85
C PHE A 622 -6.63 34.46 -1.25
N ARG A 623 -6.08 35.64 -1.00
CA ARG A 623 -6.80 36.80 -0.46
C ARG A 623 -6.72 37.95 -1.44
N ASN A 624 -7.88 38.44 -1.86
CA ASN A 624 -8.01 39.65 -2.65
C ASN A 624 -8.80 40.68 -1.84
N ARG A 625 -8.22 41.85 -1.64
CA ARG A 625 -8.84 42.97 -0.91
C ARG A 625 -8.76 44.23 -1.75
N GLU A 626 -9.90 44.87 -1.95
CA GLU A 626 -9.99 46.18 -2.59
C GLU A 626 -10.69 47.14 -1.62
N ASP A 627 -9.95 48.16 -1.19
CA ASP A 627 -10.46 49.23 -0.32
C ASP A 627 -10.57 50.53 -1.13
N VAL A 628 -11.74 51.17 -1.07
CA VAL A 628 -11.97 52.47 -1.72
C VAL A 628 -12.51 53.45 -0.71
N SER A 629 -11.75 54.50 -0.43
CA SER A 629 -12.19 55.66 0.36
C SER A 629 -12.39 56.82 -0.59
N LYS A 630 -13.59 57.42 -0.61
CA LYS A 630 -13.93 58.51 -1.54
C LYS A 630 -14.82 59.53 -0.85
N LEU A 631 -14.84 60.76 -1.37
CA LEU A 631 -15.89 61.71 -1.00
C LEU A 631 -17.23 61.25 -1.59
N PRO A 632 -18.33 61.28 -0.81
CA PRO A 632 -19.67 61.05 -1.34
C PRO A 632 -19.97 62.00 -2.51
N TRP A 633 -20.67 61.50 -3.55
CA TRP A 633 -21.03 62.21 -4.79
C TRP A 633 -19.85 62.57 -5.72
N LEU A 634 -18.81 63.24 -5.23
CA LEU A 634 -17.69 63.74 -6.04
C LEU A 634 -16.72 62.64 -6.50
N GLY A 635 -16.58 61.55 -5.74
CA GLY A 635 -15.67 60.44 -6.07
C GLY A 635 -16.11 59.57 -7.26
N ASP A 636 -17.38 59.68 -7.68
CA ASP A 636 -17.98 58.89 -8.77
C ASP A 636 -18.09 59.65 -10.10
N VAL A 637 -17.66 60.91 -10.13
CA VAL A 637 -17.62 61.72 -11.37
C VAL A 637 -16.62 61.08 -12.35
N PRO A 638 -16.99 60.87 -13.63
CA PRO A 638 -16.06 60.38 -14.64
C PRO A 638 -14.83 61.27 -14.75
N VAL A 639 -13.64 60.67 -14.92
CA VAL A 639 -12.33 61.34 -15.02
C VAL A 639 -11.89 62.03 -13.72
N LEU A 640 -12.66 62.98 -13.20
CA LEU A 640 -12.30 63.81 -12.04
C LEU A 640 -12.43 63.07 -10.69
N GLY A 641 -13.29 62.07 -10.59
CA GLY A 641 -13.48 61.31 -9.36
C GLY A 641 -12.24 60.53 -8.91
N ASN A 642 -11.27 60.29 -9.81
CA ASN A 642 -9.98 59.69 -9.45
C ASN A 642 -9.07 60.61 -8.62
N LEU A 643 -9.29 61.93 -8.67
CA LEU A 643 -8.55 62.93 -7.88
C LEU A 643 -9.10 63.09 -6.46
N ILE A 644 -10.24 62.45 -6.16
CA ILE A 644 -11.01 62.63 -4.92
C ILE A 644 -11.33 61.26 -4.28
N LYS A 645 -10.54 60.24 -4.61
CA LYS A 645 -10.61 58.92 -3.99
C LYS A 645 -9.24 58.29 -3.78
N LYS A 646 -9.13 57.51 -2.72
CA LYS A 646 -8.05 56.57 -2.44
C LYS A 646 -8.50 55.17 -2.80
N ARG A 647 -7.71 54.47 -3.60
CA ARG A 647 -7.93 53.07 -3.96
C ARG A 647 -6.71 52.25 -3.55
N GLY A 648 -6.92 51.27 -2.68
CA GLY A 648 -5.95 50.25 -2.31
C GLY A 648 -6.37 48.90 -2.84
N LYS A 649 -5.44 48.18 -3.47
CA LYS A 649 -5.61 46.80 -3.91
C LYS A 649 -4.52 45.94 -3.31
N THR A 650 -4.89 44.88 -2.62
CA THR A 650 -3.96 43.92 -2.02
C THR A 650 -4.30 42.51 -2.48
N HIS A 651 -3.33 41.84 -3.10
CA HIS A 651 -3.35 40.42 -3.39
C HIS A 651 -2.33 39.71 -2.50
N SER A 652 -2.76 38.65 -1.83
CA SER A 652 -1.86 37.79 -1.07
C SER A 652 -2.18 36.34 -1.40
N LYS A 653 -1.14 35.60 -1.74
CA LYS A 653 -1.18 34.19 -2.07
C LYS A 653 -0.19 33.47 -1.16
N ALA A 654 -0.64 32.41 -0.51
CA ALA A 654 0.20 31.57 0.34
C ALA A 654 -0.05 30.10 0.00
N GLU A 655 1.03 29.37 -0.27
CA GLU A 655 1.00 27.94 -0.56
C GLU A 655 1.87 27.19 0.45
N LEU A 656 1.29 26.20 1.12
CA LEU A 656 2.00 25.21 1.92
C LEU A 656 1.91 23.87 1.19
N LEU A 657 3.04 23.22 0.94
CA LEU A 657 3.10 21.86 0.43
C LEU A 657 4.01 21.01 1.31
N VAL A 658 3.57 19.79 1.61
CA VAL A 658 4.33 18.83 2.41
C VAL A 658 4.56 17.55 1.62
N PHE A 659 5.83 17.25 1.39
CA PHE A 659 6.31 16.07 0.69
C PHE A 659 6.98 15.13 1.68
N VAL A 660 6.87 13.82 1.46
CA VAL A 660 7.60 12.82 2.24
C VAL A 660 8.16 11.74 1.33
N THR A 661 9.39 11.33 1.63
CA THR A 661 10.13 10.28 0.92
C THR A 661 10.69 9.30 1.95
N PRO A 662 10.16 8.08 2.08
CA PRO A 662 10.79 7.04 2.86
C PRO A 662 11.87 6.33 2.06
N ARG A 663 12.90 5.82 2.74
CA ARG A 663 13.93 4.97 2.15
C ARG A 663 14.26 3.85 3.13
N VAL A 664 13.97 2.61 2.74
CA VAL A 664 14.33 1.43 3.51
C VAL A 664 15.85 1.21 3.42
N LEU A 665 16.49 1.09 4.57
CA LEU A 665 17.89 0.74 4.75
C LEU A 665 17.92 -0.72 5.21
N GLN A 666 18.16 -1.63 4.25
CA GLN A 666 18.24 -3.06 4.56
C GLN A 666 19.54 -3.36 5.30
N VAL A 667 19.41 -4.09 6.42
CA VAL A 667 20.58 -4.64 7.11
C VAL A 667 20.99 -5.90 6.36
N ALA A 668 22.23 -5.97 5.88
CA ALA A 668 22.74 -7.14 5.18
C ALA A 668 22.57 -8.39 6.06
N LYS A 669 21.80 -9.38 5.58
CA LYS A 669 21.68 -10.69 6.22
C LYS A 669 23.05 -11.36 6.14
N ARG A 670 23.72 -11.52 7.28
CA ARG A 670 24.93 -12.36 7.39
C ARG A 670 24.56 -13.77 7.78
#